data_AF-A0A182PHB7-F1
#
_entry.id   AF-A0A182PHB7-F1
#
_cell.length_a   1.000
_cell.length_b   1.000
_cell.length_c   1.000
_cell.angle_alpha   90.00
_cell.angle_beta   90.00
_cell.angle_gamma   90.00
#
_symmetry.space_group_name_H-M   'P 1'
#
loop_
_entity.id
_entity.type
_entity.pdbx_description
1 polymer ?
#
loop_
_entity_poly.entity_id
_entity_poly.type
_entity_poly.pdbx_seq_one_letter_code
_entity_poly.pdbx_strand_id
1 'polypeptide(L)'
;MRWLLCLVTVSVCAVLGESRDIRQDIPVEVPAFGNYATACSIRTTGDLPRPQPLILIPGTNQFRYPATGNGLLELNAGETLELACQQGFALFPGKSSITVTCVINDQFNYDSQIIPFRNFACTENWLSSARRTAQRCFNGATIVEIGFNVGQRFPKILDVCHDEVTFDNHYVVHEFTPANAGFQQGVPRPGWFQGDFYSGININGLYTVNTQRSTVATILNSQARANELVQGTDNGVFMARGHIAARADFIYGTQQNATFWFLNAAPQWQNFNAGNWERIESSVKTFVASRNIRVRVYGGTYGVQTQADGNGDHREIFLDFNANGRTRVRAPKVYYKILHNEAQNSGIVLIGVNNVHISLAEIQRDYIFCTDISSRIGWINWERQNIALGYSYACEVNEFNRVTGHLPQLNVATGGCTVPFADLPYPEQPLILIPDKEKFWHPQDETRQILFPTGSPVELACQEGFRLFPTQRSIKVECVSNTTFSFGGSFYPMQSLACTSYWLSSAKTTEERCFNNSVIVKIGFELSATRWVNVFDVCYDEKLYHTHYVRHHMHRANGGYQSGNPRPGWYQGAYYTGVNINTLYSVNRQRETMAQILNSQSRADELVQNTSNGIFMARGHIAARADFIFGTEQNATFWFLNAAPQWQNFNGVNWERVESSVRDFVGQRDLELTVYSGTYGVQKQADGNGDYREIWLDFDPTEGRRRAPAPMLYYKILHDEARNAGIALVGVNNVHVPLELILREYVVCKDIGDQVEWIDWERTNVTIGYCYACEVNEFNRAIGTPHPQLNVAKLLTSGGRRTTIAFGLMFVGLGLHAVLLFVRSALLQTGA
;
A
#
# COMPACT_ATOMS: atom_id res chain seq x y z
N MET A 1 47.56 -46.56 28.98
CA MET A 1 47.89 -47.82 28.27
C MET A 1 47.36 -47.65 26.86
N ARG A 2 48.22 -47.30 25.90
CA ARG A 2 48.89 -48.20 24.93
C ARG A 2 47.92 -49.08 24.15
N TRP A 3 47.89 -49.20 22.81
CA TRP A 3 48.56 -48.72 21.58
C TRP A 3 47.56 -49.17 20.45
N LEU A 4 47.47 -48.67 19.21
CA LEU A 4 48.45 -48.81 18.11
C LEU A 4 47.86 -48.17 16.83
N LEU A 5 48.73 -47.52 16.06
CA LEU A 5 48.53 -47.16 14.65
C LEU A 5 48.51 -48.41 13.75
N CYS A 6 47.85 -48.30 12.59
CA CYS A 6 48.34 -48.90 11.35
C CYS A 6 48.00 -48.02 10.13
N LEU A 7 48.94 -48.00 9.19
CA LEU A 7 49.16 -47.05 8.09
C LEU A 7 48.98 -47.79 6.74
N VAL A 8 48.48 -47.04 5.74
CA VAL A 8 48.72 -47.16 4.27
C VAL A 8 48.07 -48.32 3.50
N THR A 9 47.25 -48.00 2.50
CA THR A 9 47.59 -48.17 1.07
C THR A 9 46.56 -47.53 0.15
N VAL A 10 47.04 -46.60 -0.70
CA VAL A 10 46.38 -46.12 -1.92
C VAL A 10 46.65 -47.15 -3.01
N SER A 11 45.62 -47.59 -3.73
CA SER A 11 45.76 -48.28 -5.01
C SER A 11 44.56 -47.98 -5.89
N VAL A 12 44.85 -47.20 -6.94
CA VAL A 12 44.00 -46.95 -8.10
C VAL A 12 44.21 -48.11 -9.07
N CYS A 13 43.13 -48.78 -9.50
CA CYS A 13 43.02 -49.42 -10.81
C CYS A 13 41.55 -49.53 -11.21
N ALA A 14 41.26 -49.01 -12.40
CA ALA A 14 39.98 -49.02 -13.09
C ALA A 14 39.79 -50.30 -13.91
N VAL A 15 38.55 -50.79 -14.04
CA VAL A 15 37.92 -51.43 -15.25
C VAL A 15 36.40 -51.39 -14.98
N LEU A 16 35.63 -50.48 -15.60
CA LEU A 16 34.79 -50.63 -16.81
C LEU A 16 33.70 -51.72 -16.72
N GLY A 17 32.44 -51.27 -16.84
CA GLY A 17 31.23 -52.11 -16.87
C GLY A 17 29.96 -51.30 -17.16
N GLU A 18 29.93 -50.72 -18.37
CA GLU A 18 28.75 -50.38 -19.21
C GLU A 18 27.46 -49.84 -18.56
N SER A 19 27.30 -48.50 -18.57
CA SER A 19 25.99 -47.86 -18.74
C SER A 19 25.77 -47.61 -20.24
N ARG A 20 24.87 -48.36 -20.86
CA ARG A 20 24.38 -48.08 -22.22
C ARG A 20 23.47 -46.86 -22.20
N ASP A 21 24.00 -45.78 -22.74
CA ASP A 21 23.29 -44.62 -23.26
C ASP A 21 22.59 -45.04 -24.57
N ILE A 22 21.29 -44.77 -24.67
CA ILE A 22 20.55 -44.78 -25.94
C ILE A 22 19.80 -43.45 -26.01
N ARG A 23 20.51 -42.45 -26.52
CA ARG A 23 19.94 -41.25 -27.14
C ARG A 23 20.10 -41.37 -28.66
N GLN A 24 19.19 -40.69 -29.36
CA GLN A 24 18.96 -40.58 -30.81
C GLN A 24 17.81 -41.47 -31.30
N ASP A 25 16.76 -40.98 -31.97
CA ASP A 25 16.54 -39.70 -32.67
C ASP A 25 15.07 -39.73 -33.21
N ILE A 26 14.19 -38.70 -33.09
CA ILE A 26 13.72 -37.67 -34.10
C ILE A 26 12.19 -37.42 -33.81
N PRO A 27 11.50 -36.28 -34.11
CA PRO A 27 11.91 -34.95 -34.60
C PRO A 27 11.45 -33.74 -33.75
N VAL A 28 12.07 -32.62 -34.14
CA VAL A 28 11.74 -31.21 -33.94
C VAL A 28 10.30 -30.82 -34.33
N GLU A 29 9.82 -29.75 -33.68
CA GLU A 29 8.60 -28.94 -33.90
C GLU A 29 7.29 -29.42 -33.24
N VAL A 30 7.18 -29.16 -31.93
CA VAL A 30 5.89 -28.85 -31.30
C VAL A 30 5.73 -27.32 -31.34
N PRO A 31 4.62 -26.77 -31.86
CA PRO A 31 4.40 -25.33 -31.90
C PRO A 31 4.47 -24.76 -30.48
N ALA A 32 5.13 -23.61 -30.32
CA ALA A 32 5.02 -22.80 -29.12
C ALA A 32 3.55 -22.49 -28.89
N PHE A 33 2.91 -23.20 -27.96
CA PHE A 33 1.60 -22.82 -27.45
C PHE A 33 1.78 -21.47 -26.74
N GLY A 34 1.18 -20.45 -27.36
CA GLY A 34 1.20 -19.03 -27.04
C GLY A 34 1.71 -18.68 -25.64
N ASN A 35 2.86 -18.03 -25.61
CA ASN A 35 3.19 -17.10 -24.53
C ASN A 35 1.97 -16.19 -24.33
N TYR A 36 1.33 -16.25 -23.17
CA TYR A 36 0.53 -15.13 -22.70
C TYR A 36 1.43 -13.90 -22.82
N ALA A 37 1.07 -12.97 -23.70
CA ALA A 37 1.91 -11.81 -23.99
C ALA A 37 2.21 -11.10 -22.67
N THR A 38 3.50 -11.03 -22.32
CA THR A 38 3.94 -10.48 -21.04
C THR A 38 3.55 -9.02 -21.01
N ALA A 39 2.90 -8.57 -19.94
CA ALA A 39 2.49 -7.17 -19.76
C ALA A 39 3.69 -6.22 -19.96
N CYS A 40 3.43 -5.01 -20.46
CA CYS A 40 4.46 -3.99 -20.51
C CYS A 40 4.65 -3.34 -19.16
N SER A 41 5.88 -2.96 -18.85
CA SER A 41 6.28 -2.42 -17.57
C SER A 41 7.33 -1.33 -17.75
N ILE A 42 7.02 -0.11 -17.32
CA ILE A 42 7.88 1.07 -17.47
C ILE A 42 8.14 1.67 -16.09
N ARG A 43 9.40 1.74 -15.65
CA ARG A 43 9.74 2.41 -14.39
C ARG A 43 9.66 3.92 -14.55
N THR A 44 9.00 4.61 -13.61
CA THR A 44 8.94 6.07 -13.55
C THR A 44 10.34 6.68 -13.45
N THR A 45 11.28 5.97 -12.82
CA THR A 45 12.69 6.34 -12.74
C THR A 45 13.54 5.34 -13.53
N GLY A 46 14.31 5.83 -14.50
CA GLY A 46 15.26 5.04 -15.29
C GLY A 46 14.81 4.76 -16.72
N ASP A 47 13.53 4.44 -16.94
CA ASP A 47 13.04 3.99 -18.26
C ASP A 47 12.35 5.09 -19.09
N LEU A 48 12.01 6.23 -18.49
CA LEU A 48 11.31 7.31 -19.19
C LEU A 48 12.25 8.10 -20.14
N PRO A 49 11.78 8.48 -21.34
CA PRO A 49 12.57 9.21 -22.32
C PRO A 49 13.05 10.57 -21.79
N ARG A 50 14.13 11.08 -22.38
CA ARG A 50 14.63 12.45 -22.13
C ARG A 50 15.04 13.10 -23.46
N PRO A 51 14.49 14.27 -23.85
CA PRO A 51 13.33 14.96 -23.28
C PRO A 51 12.05 14.11 -23.26
N GLN A 52 11.26 14.25 -22.19
CA GLN A 52 10.15 13.35 -21.88
C GLN A 52 8.84 13.79 -22.56
N PRO A 53 8.08 12.87 -23.21
CA PRO A 53 6.72 13.16 -23.69
C PRO A 53 5.69 13.23 -22.55
N LEU A 54 4.53 13.82 -22.81
CA LEU A 54 3.36 13.57 -21.95
C LEU A 54 2.88 12.14 -22.17
N ILE A 55 2.46 11.48 -21.09
CA ILE A 55 1.93 10.12 -21.11
C ILE A 55 0.45 10.21 -20.75
N LEU A 56 -0.41 10.07 -21.75
CA LEU A 56 -1.85 10.32 -21.67
C LEU A 56 -2.66 9.06 -21.95
N ILE A 57 -3.87 9.02 -21.40
CA ILE A 57 -4.90 8.08 -21.84
C ILE A 57 -5.39 8.55 -23.23
N PRO A 58 -5.35 7.69 -24.26
CA PRO A 58 -5.62 8.08 -25.64
C PRO A 58 -6.89 8.92 -25.83
N GLY A 59 -6.72 10.11 -26.42
CA GLY A 59 -7.83 11.00 -26.78
C GLY A 59 -8.42 11.82 -25.63
N THR A 60 -7.86 11.72 -24.42
CA THR A 60 -8.41 12.38 -23.22
C THR A 60 -7.50 13.50 -22.68
N ASN A 61 -7.99 14.30 -21.73
CA ASN A 61 -7.14 15.23 -20.97
C ASN A 61 -6.42 14.58 -19.77
N GLN A 62 -6.52 13.26 -19.62
CA GLN A 62 -6.04 12.54 -18.45
C GLN A 62 -4.67 11.93 -18.69
N PHE A 63 -3.78 12.10 -17.71
CA PHE A 63 -2.51 11.39 -17.67
C PHE A 63 -2.74 9.93 -17.30
N ARG A 64 -1.96 9.03 -17.89
CA ARG A 64 -1.90 7.64 -17.46
C ARG A 64 -0.84 7.50 -16.38
N TYR A 65 -1.22 7.12 -15.17
CA TYR A 65 -0.31 6.90 -14.04
C TYR A 65 -0.15 5.42 -13.70
N PRO A 66 0.92 5.02 -12.99
CA PRO A 66 0.97 3.77 -12.25
C PRO A 66 -0.30 3.52 -11.42
N ALA A 67 -0.63 2.26 -11.14
CA ALA A 67 -1.75 1.94 -10.25
C ALA A 67 -1.35 2.03 -8.77
N THR A 68 -0.08 1.79 -8.46
CA THR A 68 0.47 1.70 -7.10
C THR A 68 1.65 2.65 -6.90
N GLY A 69 2.11 2.79 -5.65
CA GLY A 69 3.24 3.64 -5.27
C GLY A 69 4.64 3.09 -5.60
N ASN A 70 4.75 1.96 -6.30
CA ASN A 70 6.04 1.31 -6.59
C ASN A 70 6.83 1.97 -7.74
N GLY A 71 6.25 2.96 -8.42
CA GLY A 71 6.86 3.65 -9.55
C GLY A 71 6.90 2.82 -10.83
N LEU A 72 5.95 1.91 -11.02
CA LEU A 72 5.86 1.04 -12.20
C LEU A 72 4.55 1.29 -12.96
N LEU A 73 4.65 1.77 -14.19
CA LEU A 73 3.51 1.86 -15.10
C LEU A 73 3.36 0.53 -15.85
N GLU A 74 2.30 -0.21 -15.52
CA GLU A 74 1.98 -1.51 -16.11
C GLU A 74 0.82 -1.41 -17.11
N LEU A 75 0.95 -2.14 -18.21
CA LEU A 75 -0.02 -2.21 -19.29
C LEU A 75 -0.21 -3.66 -19.75
N ASN A 76 -1.45 -4.05 -20.01
CA ASN A 76 -1.72 -5.32 -20.67
C ASN A 76 -1.23 -5.28 -22.14
N ALA A 77 -0.83 -6.43 -22.68
CA ALA A 77 -0.51 -6.53 -24.11
C ALA A 77 -1.73 -6.07 -24.94
N GLY A 78 -1.49 -5.20 -25.92
CA GLY A 78 -2.54 -4.55 -26.71
C GLY A 78 -3.14 -3.27 -26.08
N GLU A 79 -2.87 -2.97 -24.81
CA GLU A 79 -3.25 -1.67 -24.23
C GLU A 79 -2.44 -0.54 -24.87
N THR A 80 -3.05 0.64 -25.01
CA THR A 80 -2.47 1.77 -25.75
C THR A 80 -2.19 2.98 -24.86
N LEU A 81 -1.14 3.73 -25.20
CA LEU A 81 -0.80 5.02 -24.61
C LEU A 81 -0.79 6.09 -25.70
N GLU A 82 -1.26 7.29 -25.37
CA GLU A 82 -0.97 8.46 -26.17
C GLU A 82 0.27 9.15 -25.62
N LEU A 83 1.28 9.33 -26.48
CA LEU A 83 2.46 10.12 -26.21
C LEU A 83 2.35 11.43 -26.95
N ALA A 84 2.70 12.54 -26.32
CA ALA A 84 2.67 13.86 -26.96
C ALA A 84 3.96 14.65 -26.71
N CYS A 85 4.37 15.42 -27.73
CA CYS A 85 5.51 16.32 -27.72
C CYS A 85 5.17 17.63 -28.43
N GLN A 86 5.53 18.79 -27.85
CA GLN A 86 5.22 20.11 -28.43
C GLN A 86 5.81 20.32 -29.83
N GLN A 87 7.10 20.01 -30.01
CA GLN A 87 7.83 20.13 -31.28
C GLN A 87 8.08 18.78 -31.97
N GLY A 88 7.32 17.77 -31.57
CA GLY A 88 7.39 16.40 -32.06
C GLY A 88 8.49 15.51 -31.47
N PHE A 89 8.57 14.29 -31.99
CA PHE A 89 9.45 13.23 -31.48
C PHE A 89 10.79 13.20 -32.23
N ALA A 90 11.86 12.81 -31.54
CA ALA A 90 13.18 12.67 -32.14
C ALA A 90 13.19 11.63 -33.28
N LEU A 91 12.49 10.50 -33.11
CA LEU A 91 12.35 9.46 -34.14
C LEU A 91 11.25 9.76 -35.17
N PHE A 92 10.26 10.60 -34.80
CA PHE A 92 9.11 10.92 -35.65
C PHE A 92 8.95 12.44 -35.75
N PRO A 93 9.90 13.13 -36.41
CA PRO A 93 9.85 14.59 -36.54
C PRO A 93 8.56 15.01 -37.23
N GLY A 94 7.93 16.08 -36.73
CA GLY A 94 6.66 16.61 -37.24
C GLY A 94 5.39 15.92 -36.70
N LYS A 95 5.50 14.83 -35.93
CA LYS A 95 4.35 14.24 -35.20
C LYS A 95 4.29 14.80 -33.79
N SER A 96 3.25 15.54 -33.42
CA SER A 96 3.10 16.11 -32.07
C SER A 96 2.35 15.22 -31.08
N SER A 97 1.61 14.22 -31.59
CA SER A 97 0.96 13.18 -30.79
C SER A 97 0.97 11.87 -31.57
N ILE A 98 1.24 10.77 -30.86
CA ILE A 98 1.25 9.40 -31.38
C ILE A 98 0.57 8.45 -30.39
N THR A 99 -0.03 7.39 -30.89
CA THR A 99 -0.57 6.30 -30.07
C THR A 99 0.31 5.07 -30.22
N VAL A 100 0.84 4.58 -29.10
CA VAL A 100 1.72 3.41 -29.05
C VAL A 100 1.00 2.26 -28.37
N THR A 101 1.25 1.03 -28.81
CA THR A 101 0.56 -0.18 -28.29
C THR A 101 1.55 -1.07 -27.55
N CYS A 102 1.21 -1.49 -26.34
CA CYS A 102 2.03 -2.43 -25.58
C CYS A 102 2.18 -3.76 -26.32
N VAL A 103 3.42 -4.25 -26.47
CA VAL A 103 3.73 -5.57 -27.01
C VAL A 103 4.21 -6.51 -25.91
N ILE A 104 5.39 -6.22 -25.32
CA ILE A 104 6.01 -7.04 -24.29
C ILE A 104 7.08 -6.24 -23.51
N ASN A 105 7.18 -6.39 -22.19
CA ASN A 105 8.18 -5.72 -21.35
C ASN A 105 8.23 -4.20 -21.57
N ASP A 106 9.29 -3.64 -22.15
CA ASP A 106 9.39 -2.21 -22.46
C ASP A 106 9.17 -1.90 -23.96
N GLN A 107 8.70 -2.87 -24.74
CA GLN A 107 8.57 -2.79 -26.19
C GLN A 107 7.15 -2.38 -26.60
N PHE A 108 7.06 -1.37 -27.46
CA PHE A 108 5.80 -0.83 -27.95
C PHE A 108 5.76 -0.81 -29.47
N ASN A 109 4.60 -1.15 -30.03
CA ASN A 109 4.34 -1.03 -31.45
C ASN A 109 3.86 0.39 -31.79
N TYR A 110 4.52 1.02 -32.77
CA TYR A 110 4.07 2.22 -33.44
C TYR A 110 4.33 2.08 -34.94
N ASP A 111 3.28 2.24 -35.76
CA ASP A 111 3.35 2.12 -37.22
C ASP A 111 4.07 0.85 -37.72
N SER A 112 3.71 -0.31 -37.12
CA SER A 112 4.29 -1.63 -37.39
C SER A 112 5.77 -1.79 -37.00
N GLN A 113 6.32 -0.87 -36.22
CA GLN A 113 7.68 -0.96 -35.66
C GLN A 113 7.63 -1.20 -34.16
N ILE A 114 8.43 -2.16 -33.68
CA ILE A 114 8.60 -2.44 -32.26
C ILE A 114 9.76 -1.61 -31.73
N ILE A 115 9.46 -0.72 -30.77
CA ILE A 115 10.39 0.30 -30.27
C ILE A 115 10.39 0.26 -28.74
N PRO A 116 11.58 0.22 -28.09
CA PRO A 116 11.68 0.37 -26.65
C PRO A 116 11.12 1.71 -26.18
N PHE A 117 10.36 1.73 -25.07
CA PHE A 117 9.65 2.92 -24.60
C PHE A 117 10.56 4.15 -24.44
N ARG A 118 11.80 3.93 -23.96
CA ARG A 118 12.84 4.97 -23.77
C ARG A 118 13.19 5.75 -25.04
N ASN A 119 12.90 5.21 -26.22
CA ASN A 119 13.24 5.81 -27.51
C ASN A 119 12.18 6.80 -28.02
N PHE A 120 11.00 6.90 -27.40
CA PHE A 120 9.97 7.89 -27.75
C PHE A 120 10.27 9.27 -27.13
N ALA A 121 11.51 9.75 -27.22
CA ALA A 121 11.89 11.05 -26.71
C ALA A 121 11.34 12.20 -27.58
N CYS A 122 10.97 13.30 -26.93
CA CYS A 122 10.70 14.56 -27.63
C CYS A 122 12.00 15.18 -28.16
N THR A 123 11.88 16.04 -29.18
CA THR A 123 13.00 16.83 -29.68
C THR A 123 13.51 17.85 -28.64
N GLU A 124 12.62 18.36 -27.79
CA GLU A 124 12.94 19.31 -26.72
C GLU A 124 12.05 19.11 -25.48
N ASN A 125 12.43 19.73 -24.36
CA ASN A 125 11.61 19.72 -23.15
C ASN A 125 10.33 20.52 -23.36
N TRP A 126 9.18 19.91 -23.10
CA TRP A 126 7.89 20.60 -23.18
C TRP A 126 7.69 21.55 -22.00
N LEU A 127 7.59 22.85 -22.27
CA LEU A 127 7.22 23.86 -21.29
C LEU A 127 5.69 23.92 -21.12
N SER A 128 5.23 23.91 -19.87
CA SER A 128 3.81 24.07 -19.55
C SER A 128 3.31 25.48 -19.87
N SER A 129 2.00 25.65 -19.90
CA SER A 129 1.31 26.93 -20.08
C SER A 129 0.35 27.17 -18.90
N ALA A 130 0.14 28.45 -18.58
CA ALA A 130 -0.85 28.90 -17.62
C ALA A 130 -1.94 29.70 -18.33
N ARG A 131 -3.22 29.45 -18.03
CA ARG A 131 -4.35 30.17 -18.63
C ARG A 131 -5.37 30.62 -17.59
N ARG A 132 -5.83 31.87 -17.72
CA ARG A 132 -6.91 32.43 -16.90
C ARG A 132 -8.23 31.74 -17.23
N THR A 133 -9.08 31.56 -16.24
CA THR A 133 -10.46 31.08 -16.41
C THR A 133 -11.46 32.19 -16.10
N ALA A 134 -12.75 31.96 -16.40
CA ALA A 134 -13.82 32.83 -15.96
C ALA A 134 -14.19 32.64 -14.46
N GLN A 135 -13.67 31.58 -13.82
CA GLN A 135 -14.03 31.23 -12.46
C GLN A 135 -13.32 32.15 -11.46
N ARG A 136 -14.09 32.66 -10.51
CA ARG A 136 -13.60 33.42 -9.35
C ARG A 136 -13.38 32.51 -8.16
N CYS A 137 -12.46 32.92 -7.31
CA CYS A 137 -12.16 32.25 -6.05
C CYS A 137 -12.14 33.27 -4.90
N PHE A 138 -11.41 32.96 -3.83
CA PHE A 138 -11.38 33.78 -2.61
C PHE A 138 -11.11 35.26 -2.93
N ASN A 139 -11.87 36.15 -2.27
CA ASN A 139 -11.73 37.61 -2.39
C ASN A 139 -11.82 38.16 -3.83
N GLY A 140 -12.55 37.49 -4.73
CA GLY A 140 -12.70 37.92 -6.12
C GLY A 140 -11.49 37.64 -7.02
N ALA A 141 -10.48 36.93 -6.51
CA ALA A 141 -9.34 36.45 -7.27
C ALA A 141 -9.76 35.49 -8.39
N THR A 142 -8.83 35.16 -9.29
CA THR A 142 -9.11 34.37 -10.51
C THR A 142 -8.52 32.98 -10.40
N ILE A 143 -9.26 31.96 -10.84
CA ILE A 143 -8.69 30.63 -11.04
C ILE A 143 -7.85 30.62 -12.32
N VAL A 144 -6.58 30.23 -12.20
CA VAL A 144 -5.63 30.02 -13.29
C VAL A 144 -5.29 28.54 -13.37
N GLU A 145 -5.38 27.95 -14.55
CA GLU A 145 -5.02 26.53 -14.78
C GLU A 145 -3.60 26.43 -15.33
N ILE A 146 -2.79 25.51 -14.80
CA ILE A 146 -1.47 25.15 -15.33
C ILE A 146 -1.54 23.76 -15.95
N GLY A 147 -1.07 23.63 -17.19
CA GLY A 147 -1.16 22.39 -17.97
C GLY A 147 -0.40 22.49 -19.30
N PHE A 148 -0.82 21.68 -20.29
CA PHE A 148 -0.16 21.59 -21.58
C PHE A 148 -1.14 21.77 -22.74
N ASN A 149 -0.75 22.47 -23.80
CA ASN A 149 -1.60 22.65 -24.98
C ASN A 149 -1.43 21.48 -25.96
N VAL A 150 -2.38 20.54 -26.00
CA VAL A 150 -2.34 19.36 -26.88
C VAL A 150 -3.41 19.48 -27.96
N GLY A 151 -3.12 20.23 -29.03
CA GLY A 151 -4.15 20.61 -29.99
C GLY A 151 -5.22 21.48 -29.32
N GLN A 152 -6.48 21.03 -29.31
CA GLN A 152 -7.58 21.70 -28.61
C GLN A 152 -7.75 21.26 -27.14
N ARG A 153 -6.98 20.26 -26.71
CA ARG A 153 -7.03 19.70 -25.36
C ARG A 153 -6.06 20.43 -24.43
N PHE A 154 -6.37 20.40 -23.13
CA PHE A 154 -5.53 20.97 -22.09
C PHE A 154 -5.41 19.99 -20.92
N PRO A 155 -4.50 19.00 -20.98
CA PRO A 155 -4.14 18.19 -19.83
C PRO A 155 -3.62 19.08 -18.70
N LYS A 156 -4.48 19.30 -17.71
CA LYS A 156 -4.24 20.16 -16.56
C LYS A 156 -3.57 19.39 -15.43
N ILE A 157 -2.70 20.06 -14.68
CA ILE A 157 -2.08 19.51 -13.47
C ILE A 157 -2.38 20.30 -12.20
N LEU A 158 -2.69 21.59 -12.30
CA LEU A 158 -2.86 22.48 -11.15
C LEU A 158 -3.92 23.54 -11.44
N ASP A 159 -4.79 23.79 -10.45
CA ASP A 159 -5.59 25.02 -10.37
C ASP A 159 -4.95 25.96 -9.35
N VAL A 160 -4.89 27.26 -9.64
CA VAL A 160 -4.34 28.29 -8.75
C VAL A 160 -5.36 29.38 -8.54
N CYS A 161 -5.66 29.73 -7.29
CA CYS A 161 -6.40 30.94 -6.95
C CYS A 161 -5.44 32.12 -6.83
N HIS A 162 -5.34 32.92 -7.90
CA HIS A 162 -4.38 34.00 -8.03
C HIS A 162 -5.05 35.39 -7.99
N ASP A 163 -4.56 36.25 -7.09
CA ASP A 163 -4.97 37.65 -7.00
C ASP A 163 -3.97 38.55 -7.76
N GLU A 164 -4.40 39.14 -8.87
CA GLU A 164 -3.56 40.00 -9.71
C GLU A 164 -3.33 41.41 -9.13
N VAL A 165 -4.03 41.79 -8.05
CA VAL A 165 -3.84 43.08 -7.38
C VAL A 165 -2.70 42.99 -6.37
N THR A 166 -2.74 41.95 -5.53
CA THR A 166 -1.81 41.71 -4.43
C THR A 166 -0.67 40.75 -4.80
N PHE A 167 -0.80 40.03 -5.91
CA PHE A 167 0.09 38.97 -6.39
C PHE A 167 0.18 37.75 -5.47
N ASP A 168 -0.86 37.53 -4.67
CA ASP A 168 -0.93 36.38 -3.79
C ASP A 168 -1.55 35.18 -4.47
N ASN A 169 -1.04 34.01 -4.10
CA ASN A 169 -1.57 32.71 -4.49
C ASN A 169 -2.25 32.12 -3.26
N HIS A 170 -3.56 32.36 -3.12
CA HIS A 170 -4.31 32.00 -1.90
C HIS A 170 -4.30 30.50 -1.64
N TYR A 171 -4.55 29.72 -2.69
CA TYR A 171 -4.44 28.27 -2.67
C TYR A 171 -4.21 27.72 -4.07
N VAL A 172 -3.72 26.49 -4.12
CA VAL A 172 -3.58 25.67 -5.31
C VAL A 172 -4.26 24.31 -5.09
N VAL A 173 -4.77 23.71 -6.14
CA VAL A 173 -5.49 22.43 -6.08
C VAL A 173 -4.85 21.43 -7.03
N HIS A 174 -4.55 20.25 -6.49
CA HIS A 174 -4.10 19.06 -7.22
C HIS A 174 -4.64 17.79 -6.55
N GLU A 175 -4.18 16.63 -6.98
CA GLU A 175 -4.63 15.33 -6.49
C GLU A 175 -3.45 14.44 -6.10
N PHE A 176 -3.64 13.65 -5.05
CA PHE A 176 -2.84 12.46 -4.80
C PHE A 176 -3.63 11.18 -5.07
N THR A 177 -2.94 10.26 -5.71
CA THR A 177 -3.29 8.86 -5.89
C THR A 177 -2.16 8.01 -5.27
N PRO A 178 -2.32 6.68 -5.15
CA PRO A 178 -1.23 5.84 -4.67
C PRO A 178 0.06 5.98 -5.48
N ALA A 179 -0.03 6.29 -6.77
CA ALA A 179 1.11 6.46 -7.67
C ALA A 179 2.05 7.61 -7.30
N ASN A 180 1.58 8.61 -6.56
CA ASN A 180 2.40 9.77 -6.20
C ASN A 180 3.58 9.38 -5.29
N ALA A 181 3.51 8.29 -4.52
CA ALA A 181 4.65 7.79 -3.76
C ALA A 181 5.79 7.28 -4.67
N GLY A 182 5.46 6.82 -5.88
CA GLY A 182 6.40 6.33 -6.89
C GLY A 182 6.83 7.41 -7.91
N PHE A 183 6.79 8.70 -7.53
CA PHE A 183 7.14 9.80 -8.42
C PHE A 183 8.58 9.70 -8.95
N GLN A 184 8.80 10.23 -10.15
CA GLN A 184 10.09 10.17 -10.84
C GLN A 184 11.18 10.93 -10.08
N GLN A 185 12.32 10.27 -9.85
CA GLN A 185 13.48 10.87 -9.18
C GLN A 185 14.48 11.47 -10.18
N GLY A 186 15.29 12.42 -9.70
CA GLY A 186 16.43 12.95 -10.47
C GLY A 186 16.05 13.74 -11.73
N VAL A 187 14.85 14.32 -11.81
CA VAL A 187 14.46 15.22 -12.92
C VAL A 187 15.20 16.57 -12.75
N PRO A 188 15.87 17.09 -13.79
CA PRO A 188 16.49 18.42 -13.76
C PRO A 188 15.47 19.53 -13.45
N ARG A 189 15.88 20.53 -12.67
CA ARG A 189 14.99 21.65 -12.29
C ARG A 189 15.07 22.77 -13.34
N PRO A 190 13.94 23.28 -13.87
CA PRO A 190 13.94 24.43 -14.76
C PRO A 190 14.10 25.75 -13.99
N GLY A 191 14.23 26.85 -14.73
CA GLY A 191 14.04 28.20 -14.19
C GLY A 191 12.58 28.48 -13.81
N TRP A 192 12.34 29.55 -13.06
CA TRP A 192 10.99 29.96 -12.68
C TRP A 192 10.33 30.83 -13.74
N PHE A 193 9.03 30.60 -13.97
CA PHE A 193 8.23 31.31 -14.98
C PHE A 193 7.23 32.27 -14.30
N GLN A 194 7.29 33.56 -14.67
CA GLN A 194 6.34 34.56 -14.16
C GLN A 194 5.14 34.80 -15.09
N GLY A 195 5.30 34.59 -16.41
CA GLY A 195 4.29 34.97 -17.40
C GLY A 195 3.95 36.47 -17.37
N ASP A 196 2.69 36.79 -17.68
CA ASP A 196 2.12 38.14 -17.61
C ASP A 196 1.40 38.44 -16.27
N PHE A 197 1.40 37.49 -15.33
CA PHE A 197 0.65 37.53 -14.07
C PHE A 197 1.19 38.54 -13.03
N TYR A 198 2.47 38.91 -13.13
CA TYR A 198 3.15 39.79 -12.16
C TYR A 198 3.49 41.17 -12.77
N SER A 199 2.46 41.84 -13.29
CA SER A 199 2.63 43.09 -14.05
C SER A 199 3.31 44.21 -13.24
N GLY A 200 4.34 44.82 -13.84
CA GLY A 200 5.06 45.96 -13.27
C GLY A 200 6.12 45.60 -12.23
N ILE A 201 6.45 44.32 -12.03
CA ILE A 201 7.57 43.88 -11.19
C ILE A 201 8.38 42.76 -11.84
N ASN A 202 9.63 42.60 -11.42
CA ASN A 202 10.41 41.39 -11.66
C ASN A 202 10.28 40.51 -10.40
N ILE A 203 9.28 39.63 -10.37
CA ILE A 203 8.98 38.79 -9.19
C ILE A 203 10.20 37.94 -8.78
N ASN A 204 10.99 37.45 -9.75
CA ASN A 204 12.17 36.64 -9.47
C ASN A 204 13.27 37.43 -8.76
N GLY A 205 13.45 38.71 -9.12
CA GLY A 205 14.43 39.60 -8.49
C GLY A 205 14.15 39.86 -7.01
N LEU A 206 12.88 39.86 -6.60
CA LEU A 206 12.47 40.10 -5.21
C LEU A 206 12.99 39.05 -4.23
N TYR A 207 13.24 37.82 -4.71
CA TYR A 207 13.74 36.72 -3.90
C TYR A 207 15.27 36.74 -3.71
N THR A 208 16.01 37.69 -4.27
CA THR A 208 17.44 37.79 -3.98
C THR A 208 17.66 38.31 -2.56
N VAL A 209 18.68 37.79 -1.86
CA VAL A 209 19.01 38.20 -0.48
C VAL A 209 19.21 39.72 -0.38
N ASN A 210 19.85 40.34 -1.37
CA ASN A 210 20.07 41.78 -1.38
C ASN A 210 18.78 42.58 -1.50
N THR A 211 17.86 42.16 -2.39
CA THR A 211 16.55 42.82 -2.51
C THR A 211 15.73 42.60 -1.24
N GLN A 212 15.70 41.39 -0.69
CA GLN A 212 15.02 41.11 0.59
C GLN A 212 15.53 42.00 1.72
N ARG A 213 16.86 42.13 1.88
CA ARG A 213 17.47 43.02 2.89
C ARG A 213 17.07 44.48 2.68
N SER A 214 17.12 44.96 1.44
CA SER A 214 16.72 46.33 1.12
C SER A 214 15.25 46.58 1.47
N THR A 215 14.36 45.68 1.05
CA THR A 215 12.92 45.79 1.31
C THR A 215 12.62 45.74 2.82
N VAL A 216 13.17 44.77 3.54
CA VAL A 216 12.98 44.63 4.99
C VAL A 216 13.58 45.81 5.76
N ALA A 217 14.73 46.35 5.32
CA ALA A 217 15.34 47.52 5.93
C ALA A 217 14.43 48.75 5.81
N THR A 218 13.76 48.93 4.67
CA THR A 218 12.76 49.99 4.49
C THR A 218 11.55 49.79 5.41
N ILE A 219 11.01 48.57 5.50
CA ILE A 219 9.84 48.26 6.34
C ILE A 219 10.14 48.50 7.83
N LEU A 220 11.31 48.05 8.29
CA LEU A 220 11.71 48.12 9.70
C LEU A 220 12.50 49.37 10.06
N ASN A 221 12.71 50.27 9.09
CA ASN A 221 13.55 51.46 9.22
C ASN A 221 14.93 51.17 9.83
N SER A 222 15.55 50.02 9.48
CA SER A 222 16.84 49.58 10.04
C SER A 222 17.55 48.55 9.16
N GLN A 223 18.67 48.94 8.57
CA GLN A 223 19.51 48.04 7.77
C GLN A 223 20.18 46.96 8.62
N ALA A 224 20.62 47.31 9.84
CA ALA A 224 21.25 46.36 10.76
C ALA A 224 20.26 45.23 11.10
N ARG A 225 19.01 45.59 11.45
CA ARG A 225 17.96 44.61 11.75
C ARG A 225 17.63 43.73 10.55
N ALA A 226 17.55 44.30 9.35
CA ALA A 226 17.32 43.53 8.14
C ALA A 226 18.45 42.52 7.85
N ASN A 227 19.71 42.88 8.13
CA ASN A 227 20.86 41.98 7.97
C ASN A 227 20.88 40.83 8.99
N GLU A 228 20.35 41.05 10.20
CA GLU A 228 20.17 40.01 11.22
C GLU A 228 19.09 38.99 10.83
N LEU A 229 17.97 39.49 10.32
CA LEU A 229 16.81 38.67 9.91
C LEU A 229 17.07 37.94 8.59
N VAL A 230 17.64 38.63 7.60
CA VAL A 230 17.95 38.06 6.29
C VAL A 230 19.46 37.91 6.19
N GLN A 231 19.94 36.67 6.31
CA GLN A 231 21.37 36.36 6.39
C GLN A 231 21.88 35.92 5.02
N GLY A 232 21.87 34.64 4.69
CA GLY A 232 22.39 34.22 3.39
C GLY A 232 22.04 32.80 3.02
N THR A 233 22.50 32.40 1.83
CA THR A 233 22.30 31.05 1.30
C THR A 233 23.05 30.00 2.13
N ASP A 234 24.17 30.38 2.74
CA ASP A 234 25.07 29.47 3.45
C ASP A 234 24.45 28.91 4.74
N ASN A 235 23.53 29.66 5.36
CA ASN A 235 22.84 29.26 6.59
C ASN A 235 21.33 29.06 6.41
N GLY A 236 20.80 29.27 5.21
CA GLY A 236 19.39 29.02 4.90
C GLY A 236 18.41 30.03 5.53
N VAL A 237 18.88 31.18 6.03
CA VAL A 237 18.02 32.20 6.66
C VAL A 237 17.72 33.30 5.67
N PHE A 238 16.86 32.98 4.70
CA PHE A 238 16.30 33.88 3.69
C PHE A 238 14.95 33.32 3.21
N MET A 239 14.10 34.16 2.60
CA MET A 239 12.88 33.68 1.97
C MET A 239 13.16 33.16 0.56
N ALA A 240 12.94 31.87 0.34
CA ALA A 240 12.97 31.22 -0.96
C ALA A 240 11.60 31.28 -1.64
N ARG A 241 11.59 30.86 -2.92
CA ARG A 241 10.39 30.60 -3.72
C ARG A 241 9.76 29.29 -3.27
N GLY A 242 9.07 29.32 -2.14
CA GLY A 242 8.45 28.14 -1.54
C GLY A 242 7.33 27.63 -2.43
N HIS A 243 7.39 26.38 -2.86
CA HIS A 243 6.30 25.77 -3.62
C HIS A 243 5.06 25.62 -2.72
N ILE A 244 3.88 25.89 -3.26
CA ILE A 244 2.61 25.62 -2.56
C ILE A 244 2.17 24.17 -2.81
N ALA A 245 2.20 23.71 -4.06
CA ALA A 245 2.23 22.31 -4.42
C ALA A 245 3.66 21.91 -4.76
N ALA A 246 4.24 20.98 -4.01
CA ALA A 246 5.63 20.61 -4.19
C ALA A 246 5.88 19.98 -5.55
N ARG A 247 7.08 20.17 -6.08
CA ARG A 247 7.54 19.45 -7.27
C ARG A 247 7.33 17.94 -7.13
N ALA A 248 7.69 17.38 -5.98
CA ALA A 248 7.58 15.94 -5.71
C ALA A 248 6.14 15.44 -5.60
N ASP A 249 5.14 16.33 -5.63
CA ASP A 249 3.72 15.95 -5.63
C ASP A 249 3.26 15.43 -6.99
N PHE A 250 4.10 15.56 -8.03
CA PHE A 250 3.79 15.16 -9.40
C PHE A 250 4.68 14.02 -9.90
N ILE A 251 4.08 13.08 -10.63
CA ILE A 251 4.68 11.78 -10.95
C ILE A 251 5.73 11.90 -12.05
N TYR A 252 5.40 12.55 -13.16
CA TYR A 252 6.29 12.65 -14.33
C TYR A 252 7.11 13.93 -14.34
N GLY A 253 8.32 13.88 -14.89
CA GLY A 253 9.22 15.02 -15.00
C GLY A 253 8.64 16.23 -15.72
N THR A 254 7.82 16.04 -16.76
CA THR A 254 7.07 17.13 -17.41
C THR A 254 6.16 17.86 -16.43
N GLN A 255 5.43 17.12 -15.59
CA GLN A 255 4.54 17.67 -14.56
C GLN A 255 5.33 18.34 -13.43
N GLN A 256 6.44 17.72 -13.00
CA GLN A 256 7.35 18.31 -12.01
C GLN A 256 7.93 19.64 -12.48
N ASN A 257 8.31 19.75 -13.75
CA ASN A 257 8.83 21.00 -14.31
C ASN A 257 7.75 22.08 -14.39
N ALA A 258 6.49 21.67 -14.61
CA ALA A 258 5.35 22.55 -14.68
C ALA A 258 4.95 23.16 -13.31
N THR A 259 5.56 22.75 -12.19
CA THR A 259 5.33 23.38 -10.88
C THR A 259 6.10 24.69 -10.66
N PHE A 260 7.07 25.02 -11.52
CA PHE A 260 7.98 26.18 -11.40
C PHE A 260 7.40 27.50 -11.90
N TRP A 261 6.07 27.63 -11.91
CA TRP A 261 5.41 28.92 -12.10
C TRP A 261 5.38 29.69 -10.79
N PHE A 262 5.61 31.00 -10.82
CA PHE A 262 5.45 31.84 -9.61
C PHE A 262 4.01 31.80 -9.06
N LEU A 263 3.03 31.46 -9.91
CA LEU A 263 1.65 31.15 -9.52
C LEU A 263 1.54 30.00 -8.49
N ASN A 264 2.53 29.13 -8.39
CA ASN A 264 2.60 28.04 -7.42
C ASN A 264 3.64 28.31 -6.32
N ALA A 265 3.95 29.58 -6.05
CA ALA A 265 4.93 29.95 -5.04
C ALA A 265 4.48 31.09 -4.13
N ALA A 266 5.06 31.12 -2.94
CA ALA A 266 5.01 32.27 -2.04
C ALA A 266 6.36 32.41 -1.30
N PRO A 267 6.61 33.54 -0.61
CA PRO A 267 7.78 33.69 0.24
C PRO A 267 7.80 32.64 1.35
N GLN A 268 8.88 31.87 1.45
CA GLN A 268 9.02 30.82 2.47
C GLN A 268 10.42 30.83 3.05
N TRP A 269 10.56 30.87 4.37
CA TRP A 269 11.88 30.74 5.00
C TRP A 269 12.52 29.39 4.63
N GLN A 270 13.75 29.43 4.12
CA GLN A 270 14.38 28.26 3.49
C GLN A 270 14.64 27.11 4.48
N ASN A 271 14.94 27.40 5.74
CA ASN A 271 15.08 26.41 6.81
C ASN A 271 13.75 25.76 7.23
N PHE A 272 12.62 26.46 7.12
CA PHE A 272 11.29 25.87 7.24
C PHE A 272 10.96 24.99 6.01
N ASN A 273 11.21 25.50 4.80
CA ASN A 273 10.99 24.80 3.53
C ASN A 273 11.72 23.45 3.49
N ALA A 274 13.02 23.43 3.79
CA ALA A 274 13.84 22.22 3.83
C ALA A 274 13.75 21.45 5.17
N GLY A 275 12.92 21.92 6.11
CA GLY A 275 12.77 21.36 7.44
C GLY A 275 11.48 20.55 7.58
N ASN A 276 10.60 20.96 8.48
CA ASN A 276 9.35 20.24 8.72
C ASN A 276 8.39 20.29 7.53
N TRP A 277 8.46 21.30 6.66
CA TRP A 277 7.60 21.37 5.49
C TRP A 277 7.89 20.26 4.48
N GLU A 278 9.16 20.03 4.14
CA GLU A 278 9.57 18.90 3.28
C GLU A 278 9.12 17.56 3.87
N ARG A 279 9.24 17.39 5.19
CA ARG A 279 8.80 16.17 5.88
C ARG A 279 7.29 15.95 5.75
N ILE A 280 6.49 17.02 5.86
CA ILE A 280 5.05 16.96 5.56
C ILE A 280 4.83 16.53 4.11
N GLU A 281 5.46 17.20 3.15
CA GLU A 281 5.29 16.93 1.72
C GLU A 281 5.69 15.50 1.33
N SER A 282 6.72 14.94 1.95
CA SER A 282 7.17 13.56 1.75
C SER A 282 6.21 12.54 2.39
N SER A 283 5.80 12.77 3.64
CA SER A 283 4.93 11.85 4.39
C SER A 283 3.54 11.71 3.79
N VAL A 284 2.92 12.80 3.30
CA VAL A 284 1.54 12.75 2.77
C VAL A 284 1.41 11.80 1.56
N LYS A 285 2.39 11.76 0.67
CA LYS A 285 2.37 10.85 -0.49
C LYS A 285 2.43 9.39 -0.07
N THR A 286 3.29 9.10 0.91
CA THR A 286 3.44 7.75 1.47
C THR A 286 2.16 7.31 2.17
N PHE A 287 1.52 8.20 2.94
CA PHE A 287 0.25 7.94 3.61
C PHE A 287 -0.88 7.62 2.63
N VAL A 288 -1.01 8.42 1.55
CA VAL A 288 -2.04 8.18 0.53
C VAL A 288 -1.83 6.83 -0.16
N ALA A 289 -0.58 6.49 -0.48
CA ALA A 289 -0.24 5.20 -1.08
C ALA A 289 -0.46 4.02 -0.13
N SER A 290 -0.06 4.13 1.14
CA SER A 290 -0.23 3.04 2.12
C SER A 290 -1.68 2.77 2.47
N ARG A 291 -2.56 3.77 2.32
CA ARG A 291 -4.00 3.64 2.52
C ARG A 291 -4.77 3.29 1.25
N ASN A 292 -4.09 3.23 0.10
CA ASN A 292 -4.71 2.99 -1.20
C ASN A 292 -5.91 3.91 -1.48
N ILE A 293 -5.79 5.18 -1.08
CA ILE A 293 -6.84 6.19 -1.24
C ILE A 293 -6.47 7.20 -2.32
N ARG A 294 -7.47 7.97 -2.75
CA ARG A 294 -7.30 9.17 -3.56
C ARG A 294 -7.73 10.36 -2.72
N VAL A 295 -6.93 11.41 -2.71
CA VAL A 295 -7.27 12.64 -1.99
C VAL A 295 -7.10 13.85 -2.89
N ARG A 296 -8.05 14.76 -2.80
CA ARG A 296 -7.91 16.10 -3.34
C ARG A 296 -7.09 16.94 -2.38
N VAL A 297 -6.08 17.64 -2.91
CA VAL A 297 -5.11 18.38 -2.11
C VAL A 297 -5.28 19.87 -2.35
N TYR A 298 -5.51 20.62 -1.28
CA TYR A 298 -5.53 22.08 -1.30
C TYR A 298 -4.32 22.60 -0.54
N GLY A 299 -3.31 23.09 -1.25
CA GLY A 299 -2.16 23.76 -0.65
C GLY A 299 -2.41 25.27 -0.63
N GLY A 300 -1.98 25.99 0.39
CA GLY A 300 -2.14 27.45 0.41
C GLY A 300 -1.31 28.13 1.48
N THR A 301 -1.49 29.45 1.57
CA THR A 301 -0.80 30.29 2.56
C THR A 301 -1.81 31.20 3.26
N TYR A 302 -1.58 31.57 4.52
CA TYR A 302 -2.51 32.41 5.27
C TYR A 302 -1.81 33.45 6.15
N GLY A 303 -2.43 34.62 6.30
CA GLY A 303 -1.94 35.76 7.08
C GLY A 303 -0.71 36.45 6.49
N VAL A 304 -0.22 37.49 7.17
CA VAL A 304 1.08 38.13 6.90
C VAL A 304 1.92 38.04 8.17
N GLN A 305 3.16 37.55 8.05
CA GLN A 305 4.07 37.50 9.20
C GLN A 305 4.55 38.90 9.56
N THR A 306 4.88 39.10 10.83
CA THR A 306 5.43 40.36 11.33
C THR A 306 6.82 40.18 11.90
N GLN A 307 7.62 41.24 11.86
CA GLN A 307 8.91 41.33 12.53
C GLN A 307 8.98 42.63 13.34
N ALA A 308 9.60 42.57 14.51
CA ALA A 308 9.84 43.75 15.33
C ALA A 308 10.88 44.68 14.68
N ASP A 309 10.56 45.97 14.62
CA ASP A 309 11.49 47.03 14.23
C ASP A 309 12.49 47.36 15.36
N GLY A 310 13.34 48.36 15.15
CA GLY A 310 14.36 48.75 16.13
C GLY A 310 13.81 49.24 17.49
N ASN A 311 12.52 49.58 17.57
CA ASN A 311 11.84 50.01 18.79
C ASN A 311 11.02 48.88 19.45
N GLY A 312 10.96 47.70 18.83
CA GLY A 312 10.14 46.58 19.27
C GLY A 312 8.72 46.56 18.68
N ASP A 313 8.36 47.51 17.81
CA ASP A 313 7.04 47.55 17.18
C ASP A 313 6.98 46.55 16.02
N HIS A 314 5.94 45.72 15.95
CA HIS A 314 5.81 44.71 14.91
C HIS A 314 5.26 45.31 13.60
N ARG A 315 5.96 45.04 12.49
CA ARG A 315 5.58 45.45 11.13
C ARG A 315 5.34 44.23 10.24
N GLU A 316 4.32 44.29 9.40
CA GLU A 316 4.04 43.26 8.39
C GLU A 316 5.12 43.21 7.30
N ILE A 317 5.48 42.01 6.87
CA ILE A 317 6.56 41.79 5.90
C ILE A 317 6.00 41.46 4.50
N PHE A 318 6.47 42.20 3.50
CA PHE A 318 6.16 42.03 2.08
C PHE A 318 7.47 42.01 1.28
N LEU A 319 7.49 41.31 0.14
CA LEU A 319 8.63 41.37 -0.77
C LEU A 319 8.55 42.54 -1.75
N ASP A 320 7.36 43.10 -1.96
CA ASP A 320 7.15 44.32 -2.75
C ASP A 320 6.25 45.30 -2.00
N PHE A 321 6.77 46.51 -1.80
CA PHE A 321 6.09 47.61 -1.13
C PHE A 321 6.49 48.93 -1.79
N ASN A 322 5.58 49.91 -1.81
CA ASN A 322 5.93 51.27 -2.20
C ASN A 322 5.43 52.34 -1.23
N ALA A 323 6.03 53.53 -1.30
CA ALA A 323 5.74 54.67 -0.42
C ALA A 323 4.28 55.16 -0.46
N ASN A 324 3.51 54.77 -1.48
CA ASN A 324 2.08 55.08 -1.60
C ASN A 324 1.19 54.04 -0.89
N GLY A 325 1.79 53.10 -0.14
CA GLY A 325 1.07 52.09 0.63
C GLY A 325 0.67 50.85 -0.15
N ARG A 326 1.13 50.67 -1.41
CA ARG A 326 0.84 49.43 -2.16
C ARG A 326 1.71 48.30 -1.62
N THR A 327 1.07 47.26 -1.09
CA THR A 327 1.70 46.03 -0.60
C THR A 327 1.37 44.87 -1.55
N ARG A 328 2.40 44.13 -1.98
CA ARG A 328 2.26 42.97 -2.86
C ARG A 328 3.23 41.86 -2.42
N VAL A 329 2.95 40.62 -2.81
CA VAL A 329 3.80 39.46 -2.50
C VAL A 329 4.02 39.34 -0.99
N ARG A 330 2.94 39.06 -0.25
CA ARG A 330 2.98 38.98 1.21
C ARG A 330 3.90 37.85 1.66
N ALA A 331 4.65 38.05 2.73
CA ALA A 331 5.33 36.95 3.42
C ALA A 331 4.34 36.30 4.39
N PRO A 332 3.82 35.09 4.12
CA PRO A 332 2.69 34.55 4.86
C PRO A 332 3.06 34.11 6.26
N LYS A 333 2.08 34.11 7.19
CA LYS A 333 2.26 33.54 8.54
C LYS A 333 2.45 32.04 8.51
N VAL A 334 1.63 31.35 7.73
CA VAL A 334 1.61 29.89 7.64
C VAL A 334 1.47 29.40 6.20
N TYR A 335 2.04 28.23 5.94
CA TYR A 335 1.65 27.37 4.83
C TYR A 335 0.72 26.29 5.37
N TYR A 336 -0.24 25.87 4.56
CA TYR A 336 -1.13 24.77 4.90
C TYR A 336 -1.31 23.82 3.72
N LYS A 337 -1.60 22.55 4.04
CA LYS A 337 -2.00 21.53 3.07
C LYS A 337 -3.21 20.77 3.63
N ILE A 338 -4.33 20.82 2.94
CA ILE A 338 -5.55 20.08 3.24
C ILE A 338 -5.55 18.82 2.38
N LEU A 339 -5.67 17.65 3.01
CA LEU A 339 -5.95 16.39 2.34
C LEU A 339 -7.44 16.08 2.51
N HIS A 340 -8.20 16.03 1.42
CA HIS A 340 -9.63 15.70 1.43
C HIS A 340 -9.87 14.39 0.70
N ASN A 341 -10.28 13.36 1.44
CA ASN A 341 -10.78 12.12 0.88
C ASN A 341 -12.26 12.31 0.51
N GLU A 342 -12.51 12.69 -0.75
CA GLU A 342 -13.86 12.93 -1.27
C GLU A 342 -14.77 11.70 -1.12
N ALA A 343 -14.23 10.47 -1.20
CA ALA A 343 -15.01 9.24 -1.11
C ALA A 343 -15.62 8.99 0.28
N GLN A 344 -14.96 9.47 1.34
CA GLN A 344 -15.41 9.33 2.73
C GLN A 344 -15.86 10.67 3.33
N ASN A 345 -15.79 11.75 2.55
CA ASN A 345 -15.91 13.12 3.01
C ASN A 345 -15.16 13.41 4.33
N SER A 346 -13.92 12.94 4.42
CA SER A 346 -13.04 13.13 5.57
C SER A 346 -11.78 13.87 5.15
N GLY A 347 -11.11 14.54 6.08
CA GLY A 347 -9.89 15.25 5.73
C GLY A 347 -9.11 15.75 6.93
N ILE A 348 -7.91 16.27 6.64
CA ILE A 348 -7.01 16.83 7.65
C ILE A 348 -6.27 18.03 7.07
N VAL A 349 -5.96 19.00 7.93
CA VAL A 349 -5.06 20.12 7.59
C VAL A 349 -3.73 19.92 8.28
N LEU A 350 -2.65 20.07 7.53
CA LEU A 350 -1.29 20.15 8.03
C LEU A 350 -0.81 21.59 7.86
N ILE A 351 -0.26 22.18 8.91
CA ILE A 351 0.06 23.61 8.98
C ILE A 351 1.51 23.77 9.42
N GLY A 352 2.26 24.59 8.69
CA GLY A 352 3.64 24.97 9.01
C GLY A 352 3.75 26.48 9.23
N VAL A 353 4.36 26.87 10.35
CA VAL A 353 4.62 28.27 10.70
C VAL A 353 5.83 28.79 9.93
N ASN A 354 5.57 29.77 9.06
CA ASN A 354 6.55 30.40 8.19
C ASN A 354 7.18 31.63 8.86
N ASN A 355 7.71 31.45 10.06
CA ASN A 355 8.51 32.47 10.74
C ASN A 355 9.52 31.76 11.64
N VAL A 356 10.81 31.97 11.38
CA VAL A 356 11.90 31.28 12.09
C VAL A 356 12.59 32.17 13.13
N HIS A 357 12.08 33.39 13.31
CA HIS A 357 12.58 34.35 14.29
C HIS A 357 11.64 34.52 15.49
N ILE A 358 10.53 33.79 15.51
CA ILE A 358 9.46 33.93 16.50
C ILE A 358 9.68 33.03 17.71
N SER A 359 9.23 33.47 18.89
CA SER A 359 9.25 32.64 20.11
C SER A 359 8.07 31.66 20.16
N LEU A 360 8.21 30.60 20.98
CA LEU A 360 7.11 29.65 21.20
C LEU A 360 5.85 30.31 21.79
N ALA A 361 6.04 31.30 22.68
CA ALA A 361 4.93 32.02 23.30
C ALA A 361 4.13 32.83 22.26
N GLU A 362 4.82 33.48 21.32
CA GLU A 362 4.16 34.20 20.22
C GLU A 362 3.50 33.25 19.22
N ILE A 363 4.09 32.07 18.94
CA ILE A 363 3.43 31.05 18.12
C ILE A 363 2.09 30.66 18.74
N GLN A 364 2.10 30.30 20.02
CA GLN A 364 0.90 29.88 20.76
C GLN A 364 -0.19 30.96 20.76
N ARG A 365 0.21 32.25 20.81
CA ARG A 365 -0.71 33.38 20.82
C ARG A 365 -1.26 33.72 19.42
N ASP A 366 -0.42 33.76 18.40
CA ASP A 366 -0.73 34.45 17.14
C ASP A 366 -0.70 33.56 15.87
N TYR A 367 -0.31 32.28 15.99
CA TYR A 367 -0.10 31.36 14.86
C TYR A 367 -0.82 30.02 14.99
N ILE A 368 -1.52 29.76 16.10
CA ILE A 368 -2.40 28.58 16.26
C ILE A 368 -3.83 28.97 15.89
N PHE A 369 -4.30 28.49 14.75
CA PHE A 369 -5.59 28.88 14.17
C PHE A 369 -6.71 27.88 14.43
N CYS A 370 -6.42 26.76 15.09
CA CYS A 370 -7.35 25.68 15.32
C CYS A 370 -6.78 24.72 16.37
N THR A 371 -7.62 23.82 16.87
CA THR A 371 -7.24 22.82 17.86
C THR A 371 -6.17 21.89 17.28
N ASP A 372 -4.99 21.82 17.91
CA ASP A 372 -3.89 20.95 17.47
C ASP A 372 -4.22 19.48 17.74
N ILE A 373 -4.46 18.72 16.67
CA ILE A 373 -4.72 17.28 16.69
C ILE A 373 -3.49 16.43 16.33
N SER A 374 -2.30 17.03 16.24
CA SER A 374 -1.08 16.35 15.80
C SER A 374 -0.69 15.13 16.64
N SER A 375 -1.13 15.04 17.91
CA SER A 375 -0.90 13.87 18.76
C SER A 375 -1.60 12.60 18.24
N ARG A 376 -2.60 12.75 17.36
CA ARG A 376 -3.31 11.65 16.70
C ARG A 376 -2.64 11.19 15.41
N ILE A 377 -1.55 11.84 14.99
CA ILE A 377 -0.87 11.60 13.72
C ILE A 377 0.44 10.86 13.96
N GLY A 378 0.47 9.57 13.61
CA GLY A 378 1.66 8.72 13.73
C GLY A 378 2.49 8.58 12.44
N TRP A 379 2.04 9.14 11.32
CA TRP A 379 2.62 8.87 9.98
C TRP A 379 3.52 9.99 9.43
N ILE A 380 3.71 11.08 10.17
CA ILE A 380 4.62 12.18 9.81
C ILE A 380 5.85 12.17 10.72
N ASN A 381 7.05 12.09 10.13
CA ASN A 381 8.32 12.07 10.85
C ASN A 381 8.90 13.49 11.02
N TRP A 382 8.13 14.41 11.60
CA TRP A 382 8.50 15.82 11.86
C TRP A 382 8.99 16.09 13.28
N GLU A 383 9.73 17.17 13.46
CA GLU A 383 10.10 17.74 14.76
C GLU A 383 9.22 18.96 15.04
N ARG A 384 7.94 18.71 15.30
CA ARG A 384 6.86 19.73 15.32
C ARG A 384 7.19 21.02 16.08
N GLN A 385 7.90 20.91 17.20
CA GLN A 385 8.22 22.03 18.09
C GLN A 385 9.57 22.69 17.79
N ASN A 386 10.34 22.17 16.83
CA ASN A 386 11.62 22.72 16.42
C ASN A 386 11.41 23.94 15.50
N ILE A 387 11.44 25.13 16.10
CA ILE A 387 11.20 26.40 15.41
C ILE A 387 12.22 26.65 14.28
N ALA A 388 13.46 26.21 14.44
CA ALA A 388 14.50 26.36 13.41
C ALA A 388 14.19 25.56 12.13
N LEU A 389 13.42 24.47 12.26
CA LEU A 389 12.90 23.67 11.13
C LEU A 389 11.47 24.08 10.74
N GLY A 390 10.92 25.12 11.37
CA GLY A 390 9.55 25.61 11.24
C GLY A 390 8.56 24.81 12.09
N TYR A 391 7.97 25.47 13.08
CA TYR A 391 6.96 24.86 13.94
C TYR A 391 5.78 24.34 13.10
N SER A 392 5.28 23.14 13.38
CA SER A 392 4.22 22.52 12.58
C SER A 392 3.17 21.83 13.45
N TYR A 393 1.92 21.89 13.01
CA TYR A 393 0.78 21.28 13.69
C TYR A 393 -0.29 20.83 12.69
N ALA A 394 -1.38 20.24 13.18
CA ALA A 394 -2.46 19.74 12.35
C ALA A 394 -3.82 20.03 12.95
N CYS A 395 -4.83 20.16 12.10
CA CYS A 395 -6.18 20.53 12.48
C CYS A 395 -7.25 19.79 11.69
N GLU A 396 -8.46 19.83 12.23
CA GLU A 396 -9.68 19.52 11.48
C GLU A 396 -9.93 20.57 10.40
N VAL A 397 -10.35 20.12 9.21
CA VAL A 397 -10.49 21.00 8.02
C VAL A 397 -11.53 22.08 8.22
N ASN A 398 -12.70 21.75 8.79
CA ASN A 398 -13.78 22.72 8.95
C ASN A 398 -13.40 23.85 9.90
N GLU A 399 -12.65 23.54 10.97
CA GLU A 399 -12.20 24.54 11.94
C GLU A 399 -11.23 25.52 11.29
N PHE A 400 -10.20 25.00 10.61
CA PHE A 400 -9.23 25.83 9.92
C PHE A 400 -9.85 26.63 8.74
N ASN A 401 -10.77 26.02 7.99
CA ASN A 401 -11.43 26.68 6.87
C ASN A 401 -12.33 27.83 7.30
N ARG A 402 -12.91 27.79 8.52
CA ARG A 402 -13.61 28.95 9.12
C ARG A 402 -12.66 30.12 9.40
N VAL A 403 -11.38 29.85 9.66
CA VAL A 403 -10.37 30.91 9.85
C VAL A 403 -9.97 31.53 8.52
N THR A 404 -9.66 30.71 7.52
CA THR A 404 -9.14 31.23 6.25
C THR A 404 -10.24 31.76 5.33
N GLY A 405 -11.42 31.14 5.33
CA GLY A 405 -12.49 31.41 4.39
C GLY A 405 -12.14 31.07 2.92
N HIS A 406 -11.00 30.42 2.67
CA HIS A 406 -10.49 30.20 1.32
C HIS A 406 -11.35 29.24 0.50
N LEU A 407 -11.96 28.24 1.16
CA LEU A 407 -12.68 27.15 0.51
C LEU A 407 -14.09 27.02 1.10
N PRO A 408 -14.97 28.04 0.97
CA PRO A 408 -16.26 28.06 1.69
C PRO A 408 -17.19 26.88 1.35
N GLN A 409 -16.95 26.22 0.21
CA GLN A 409 -17.69 25.03 -0.23
C GLN A 409 -17.12 23.70 0.30
N LEU A 410 -15.92 23.72 0.89
CA LEU A 410 -15.28 22.54 1.46
C LEU A 410 -15.74 22.33 2.91
N ASN A 411 -16.54 21.30 3.12
CA ASN A 411 -17.04 20.88 4.42
C ASN A 411 -16.91 19.35 4.56
N VAL A 412 -15.97 18.90 5.38
CA VAL A 412 -15.80 17.48 5.71
C VAL A 412 -16.61 17.12 6.94
N ALA A 413 -16.99 15.86 7.06
CA ALA A 413 -17.73 15.37 8.21
C ALA A 413 -16.90 15.54 9.50
N THR A 414 -17.39 16.34 10.45
CA THR A 414 -16.82 16.49 11.80
C THR A 414 -17.63 15.69 12.80
N GLY A 415 -16.99 14.74 13.49
CA GLY A 415 -17.70 13.75 14.29
C GLY A 415 -18.18 12.57 13.45
N GLY A 416 -18.68 11.55 14.11
CA GLY A 416 -19.10 10.33 13.44
C GLY A 416 -19.74 9.33 14.38
N CYS A 417 -20.09 8.21 13.79
CA CYS A 417 -20.63 7.05 14.45
C CYS A 417 -19.46 6.12 14.71
N THR A 418 -19.26 5.78 15.97
CA THR A 418 -18.34 4.73 16.39
C THR A 418 -19.20 3.54 16.74
N VAL A 419 -19.13 2.50 15.91
CA VAL A 419 -19.89 1.27 16.10
C VAL A 419 -18.93 0.16 16.53
N PRO A 420 -18.89 -0.20 17.83
CA PRO A 420 -18.21 -1.40 18.28
C PRO A 420 -18.81 -2.65 17.63
N PHE A 421 -18.00 -3.69 17.42
CA PHE A 421 -18.48 -4.97 16.89
C PHE A 421 -19.59 -5.61 17.74
N ALA A 422 -19.67 -5.30 19.04
CA ALA A 422 -20.75 -5.75 19.92
C ALA A 422 -22.12 -5.11 19.58
N ASP A 423 -22.12 -3.96 18.91
CA ASP A 423 -23.32 -3.22 18.51
C ASP A 423 -23.68 -3.46 17.03
N LEU A 424 -23.00 -4.39 16.36
CA LEU A 424 -23.40 -4.85 15.04
C LEU A 424 -24.67 -5.70 15.12
N PRO A 425 -25.52 -5.71 14.06
CA PRO A 425 -26.68 -6.58 14.03
C PRO A 425 -26.28 -8.04 14.20
N TYR A 426 -26.95 -8.74 15.12
CA TYR A 426 -26.67 -10.13 15.43
C TYR A 426 -27.98 -10.94 15.60
N PRO A 427 -28.01 -12.22 15.16
CA PRO A 427 -26.97 -12.88 14.38
C PRO A 427 -27.06 -12.70 12.85
N GLU A 428 -28.19 -12.20 12.33
CA GLU A 428 -28.43 -11.95 10.90
C GLU A 428 -27.85 -10.59 10.49
N GLN A 429 -26.53 -10.51 10.47
CA GLN A 429 -25.80 -9.30 10.11
C GLN A 429 -25.95 -8.97 8.60
N PRO A 430 -26.26 -7.71 8.22
CA PRO A 430 -26.21 -7.27 6.83
C PRO A 430 -24.77 -7.17 6.31
N LEU A 431 -24.62 -7.13 4.99
CA LEU A 431 -23.36 -6.63 4.41
C LEU A 431 -23.27 -5.13 4.71
N ILE A 432 -22.11 -4.68 5.18
CA ILE A 432 -21.82 -3.27 5.45
C ILE A 432 -20.87 -2.80 4.36
N LEU A 433 -21.38 -1.99 3.45
CA LEU A 433 -20.73 -1.65 2.19
C LEU A 433 -20.49 -0.15 2.06
N ILE A 434 -19.46 0.19 1.29
CA ILE A 434 -19.30 1.54 0.78
C ILE A 434 -20.37 1.75 -0.30
N PRO A 435 -21.21 2.80 -0.19
CA PRO A 435 -22.33 3.00 -1.11
C PRO A 435 -21.91 2.97 -2.58
N ASP A 436 -22.66 2.21 -3.37
CA ASP A 436 -22.47 2.08 -4.82
C ASP A 436 -21.08 1.53 -5.22
N LYS A 437 -20.36 0.92 -4.28
CA LYS A 437 -19.12 0.18 -4.51
C LYS A 437 -19.32 -1.31 -4.23
N GLU A 438 -18.49 -2.13 -4.85
CA GLU A 438 -18.40 -3.57 -4.59
C GLU A 438 -17.37 -3.86 -3.49
N LYS A 439 -17.38 -3.04 -2.43
CA LYS A 439 -16.41 -3.09 -1.33
C LYS A 439 -17.08 -2.97 0.03
N PHE A 440 -16.60 -3.78 0.98
CA PHE A 440 -16.97 -3.66 2.38
C PHE A 440 -16.46 -2.35 2.98
N TRP A 441 -17.21 -1.82 3.95
CA TRP A 441 -16.73 -0.74 4.81
C TRP A 441 -16.04 -1.35 6.03
N HIS A 442 -14.75 -1.67 5.90
CA HIS A 442 -13.96 -2.21 7.00
C HIS A 442 -13.57 -1.15 8.04
N PRO A 443 -13.31 -1.53 9.30
CA PRO A 443 -12.60 -0.68 10.25
C PRO A 443 -11.26 -0.21 9.70
N GLN A 444 -10.73 0.89 10.25
CA GLN A 444 -9.42 1.40 9.84
C GLN A 444 -8.26 0.71 10.58
N ASP A 445 -8.55 0.03 11.69
CA ASP A 445 -7.58 -0.58 12.59
C ASP A 445 -8.19 -1.75 13.39
N GLU A 446 -7.36 -2.36 14.26
CA GLU A 446 -7.65 -3.54 15.06
C GLU A 446 -8.56 -3.29 16.28
N THR A 447 -9.07 -2.08 16.49
CA THR A 447 -9.80 -1.68 17.70
C THR A 447 -11.19 -2.30 17.85
N ARG A 448 -11.65 -3.05 16.83
CA ARG A 448 -12.99 -3.65 16.75
C ARG A 448 -14.11 -2.61 16.75
N GLN A 449 -13.83 -1.43 16.21
CA GLN A 449 -14.78 -0.31 16.07
C GLN A 449 -14.81 0.17 14.63
N ILE A 450 -16.00 0.35 14.08
CA ILE A 450 -16.19 0.96 12.77
C ILE A 450 -16.45 2.45 12.95
N LEU A 451 -15.68 3.27 12.25
CA LEU A 451 -15.88 4.72 12.21
C LEU A 451 -16.61 5.08 10.92
N PHE A 452 -17.78 5.71 11.07
CA PHE A 452 -18.54 6.31 9.99
C PHE A 452 -18.58 7.82 10.19
N PRO A 453 -18.08 8.64 9.25
CA PRO A 453 -18.16 10.08 9.38
C PRO A 453 -19.63 10.57 9.47
N THR A 454 -19.92 11.61 10.25
CA THR A 454 -21.29 12.14 10.38
C THR A 454 -21.84 12.54 9.02
N GLY A 455 -23.08 12.13 8.74
CA GLY A 455 -23.73 12.33 7.45
C GLY A 455 -23.21 11.45 6.30
N SER A 456 -22.20 10.60 6.53
CA SER A 456 -21.75 9.68 5.49
C SER A 456 -22.81 8.61 5.24
N PRO A 457 -23.24 8.38 3.99
CA PRO A 457 -24.11 7.26 3.68
C PRO A 457 -23.33 5.95 3.86
N VAL A 458 -24.00 4.97 4.46
CA VAL A 458 -23.54 3.59 4.62
C VAL A 458 -24.56 2.71 3.95
N GLU A 459 -24.12 1.83 3.07
CA GLU A 459 -25.01 0.89 2.43
C GLU A 459 -25.07 -0.41 3.25
N LEU A 460 -26.28 -0.77 3.67
CA LEU A 460 -26.56 -2.06 4.28
C LEU A 460 -27.35 -2.92 3.28
N ALA A 461 -26.96 -4.18 3.13
CA ALA A 461 -27.65 -5.10 2.22
C ALA A 461 -27.99 -6.45 2.87
N CYS A 462 -29.18 -6.95 2.55
CA CYS A 462 -29.75 -8.22 3.00
C CYS A 462 -30.35 -8.97 1.81
N GLN A 463 -30.19 -10.30 1.77
CA GLN A 463 -30.72 -11.14 0.69
C GLN A 463 -32.25 -11.10 0.61
N GLU A 464 -32.93 -11.25 1.74
CA GLU A 464 -34.39 -11.34 1.85
C GLU A 464 -35.03 -10.13 2.54
N GLY A 465 -34.25 -9.07 2.75
CA GLY A 465 -34.67 -7.82 3.37
C GLY A 465 -34.34 -7.69 4.85
N PHE A 466 -34.69 -6.53 5.43
CA PHE A 466 -34.43 -6.20 6.84
C PHE A 466 -35.63 -6.56 7.72
N ARG A 467 -35.41 -6.90 8.99
CA ARG A 467 -36.50 -7.15 9.96
C ARG A 467 -37.45 -5.95 10.08
N LEU A 468 -36.88 -4.74 10.10
CA LEU A 468 -37.64 -3.49 10.16
C LEU A 468 -38.20 -3.07 8.80
N PHE A 469 -37.60 -3.52 7.69
CA PHE A 469 -37.97 -3.16 6.32
C PHE A 469 -37.97 -4.41 5.42
N PRO A 470 -38.96 -5.32 5.55
CA PRO A 470 -38.90 -6.64 4.93
C PRO A 470 -38.87 -6.62 3.38
N THR A 471 -39.36 -5.55 2.77
CA THR A 471 -39.36 -5.39 1.30
C THR A 471 -38.08 -4.77 0.75
N GLN A 472 -37.23 -4.21 1.60
CA GLN A 472 -36.00 -3.51 1.21
C GLN A 472 -34.82 -4.47 1.30
N ARG A 473 -34.20 -4.83 0.17
CA ARG A 473 -32.97 -5.66 0.16
C ARG A 473 -31.68 -4.86 0.34
N SER A 474 -31.77 -3.55 0.17
CA SER A 474 -30.65 -2.63 0.33
C SER A 474 -31.18 -1.30 0.84
N ILE A 475 -30.51 -0.73 1.84
CA ILE A 475 -30.82 0.60 2.38
C ILE A 475 -29.53 1.42 2.48
N LYS A 476 -29.65 2.73 2.31
CA LYS A 476 -28.57 3.69 2.60
C LYS A 476 -28.93 4.44 3.87
N VAL A 477 -28.15 4.25 4.92
CA VAL A 477 -28.36 4.88 6.22
C VAL A 477 -27.29 5.95 6.44
N GLU A 478 -27.63 7.06 7.07
CA GLU A 478 -26.66 8.13 7.32
C GLU A 478 -26.26 8.16 8.78
N CYS A 479 -24.97 8.29 9.06
CA CYS A 479 -24.51 8.41 10.42
C CYS A 479 -25.01 9.71 11.07
N VAL A 480 -25.59 9.60 12.27
CA VAL A 480 -26.00 10.77 13.08
C VAL A 480 -24.98 11.00 14.19
N SER A 481 -24.89 10.08 15.16
CA SER A 481 -23.92 10.11 16.25
C SER A 481 -23.85 8.76 16.96
N ASN A 482 -22.71 8.45 17.59
CA ASN A 482 -22.49 7.20 18.35
C ASN A 482 -22.81 5.95 17.52
N THR A 483 -23.86 5.20 17.86
CA THR A 483 -24.31 4.02 17.12
C THR A 483 -25.61 4.28 16.35
N THR A 484 -26.06 5.53 16.26
CA THR A 484 -27.36 5.91 15.70
C THR A 484 -27.25 6.37 14.25
N PHE A 485 -28.12 5.82 13.40
CA PHE A 485 -28.20 6.10 11.97
C PHE A 485 -29.61 6.57 11.59
N SER A 486 -29.71 7.45 10.61
CA SER A 486 -30.99 7.88 10.05
C SER A 486 -31.33 7.09 8.78
N PHE A 487 -32.61 6.76 8.63
CA PHE A 487 -33.17 6.17 7.41
C PHE A 487 -34.65 6.60 7.27
N GLY A 488 -35.02 7.16 6.12
CA GLY A 488 -36.40 7.59 5.87
C GLY A 488 -36.93 8.63 6.86
N GLY A 489 -36.06 9.48 7.42
CA GLY A 489 -36.42 10.50 8.43
C GLY A 489 -36.58 9.95 9.86
N SER A 490 -36.41 8.64 10.07
CA SER A 490 -36.41 8.00 11.40
C SER A 490 -35.00 7.61 11.82
N PHE A 491 -34.80 7.36 13.13
CA PHE A 491 -33.49 7.05 13.70
C PHE A 491 -33.45 5.64 14.27
N TYR A 492 -32.38 4.91 13.96
CA TYR A 492 -32.19 3.51 14.32
C TYR A 492 -30.79 3.30 14.89
N PRO A 493 -30.62 2.58 16.01
CA PRO A 493 -29.31 2.08 16.39
C PRO A 493 -28.83 1.05 15.36
N MET A 494 -27.52 1.01 15.06
CA MET A 494 -26.94 0.06 14.11
C MET A 494 -27.41 -1.38 14.40
N GLN A 495 -27.40 -1.78 15.67
CA GLN A 495 -27.80 -3.11 16.12
C GLN A 495 -29.21 -3.55 15.67
N SER A 496 -30.15 -2.62 15.46
CA SER A 496 -31.53 -2.97 15.06
C SER A 496 -31.69 -3.20 13.55
N LEU A 497 -30.69 -2.85 12.73
CA LEU A 497 -30.71 -2.96 11.27
C LEU A 497 -30.31 -4.38 10.80
N ALA A 498 -30.91 -5.40 11.41
CA ALA A 498 -30.65 -6.81 11.11
C ALA A 498 -31.45 -7.32 9.89
N CYS A 499 -30.88 -8.29 9.20
CA CYS A 499 -31.57 -9.03 8.13
C CYS A 499 -32.64 -9.98 8.69
N THR A 500 -33.61 -10.35 7.85
CA THR A 500 -34.60 -11.38 8.18
C THR A 500 -34.00 -12.78 8.29
N SER A 501 -32.93 -13.06 7.55
CA SER A 501 -32.23 -14.34 7.49
C SER A 501 -30.72 -14.15 7.31
N TYR A 502 -29.93 -15.19 7.61
CA TYR A 502 -28.51 -15.19 7.30
C TYR A 502 -28.30 -15.17 5.79
N TRP A 503 -27.44 -14.27 5.33
CA TRP A 503 -27.01 -14.30 3.95
C TRP A 503 -25.83 -15.26 3.77
N LEU A 504 -26.09 -16.40 3.14
CA LEU A 504 -25.04 -17.32 2.71
C LEU A 504 -24.42 -16.83 1.40
N SER A 505 -23.09 -16.79 1.36
CA SER A 505 -22.34 -16.46 0.15
C SER A 505 -22.64 -17.42 -1.01
N SER A 506 -22.32 -16.99 -2.21
CA SER A 506 -22.40 -17.75 -3.46
C SER A 506 -21.00 -17.90 -4.10
N ALA A 507 -20.89 -18.78 -5.09
CA ALA A 507 -19.68 -19.03 -5.84
C ALA A 507 -19.90 -18.78 -7.34
N LYS A 508 -19.02 -17.99 -7.97
CA LYS A 508 -19.09 -17.62 -9.39
C LYS A 508 -17.83 -18.08 -10.12
N THR A 509 -17.96 -19.08 -10.98
CA THR A 509 -16.87 -19.51 -11.87
C THR A 509 -16.60 -18.42 -12.91
N THR A 510 -15.33 -18.13 -13.17
CA THR A 510 -14.90 -17.13 -14.15
C THR A 510 -14.24 -17.78 -15.36
N GLU A 511 -14.00 -16.98 -16.40
CA GLU A 511 -13.20 -17.40 -17.56
C GLU A 511 -11.69 -17.35 -17.28
N GLU A 512 -11.27 -16.70 -16.19
CA GLU A 512 -9.87 -16.59 -15.80
C GLU A 512 -9.30 -17.97 -15.46
N ARG A 513 -8.10 -18.23 -15.98
CA ARG A 513 -7.32 -19.45 -15.74
C ARG A 513 -6.16 -19.14 -14.82
N CYS A 514 -5.85 -20.09 -13.97
CA CYS A 514 -4.73 -20.04 -13.05
C CYS A 514 -3.80 -21.24 -13.30
N PHE A 515 -3.10 -21.69 -12.26
CA PHE A 515 -2.13 -22.78 -12.34
C PHE A 515 -2.71 -24.05 -12.99
N ASN A 516 -1.94 -24.70 -13.87
CA ASN A 516 -2.33 -25.90 -14.61
C ASN A 516 -3.67 -25.80 -15.38
N ASN A 517 -4.02 -24.60 -15.85
CA ASN A 517 -5.28 -24.34 -16.56
C ASN A 517 -6.53 -24.60 -15.70
N SER A 518 -6.37 -24.59 -14.38
CA SER A 518 -7.45 -24.57 -13.39
C SER A 518 -8.23 -23.26 -13.47
N VAL A 519 -9.42 -23.24 -12.90
CA VAL A 519 -10.34 -22.11 -13.03
C VAL A 519 -10.32 -21.21 -11.80
N ILE A 520 -10.47 -19.89 -12.00
CA ILE A 520 -10.73 -18.98 -10.88
C ILE A 520 -12.22 -19.00 -10.55
N VAL A 521 -12.54 -19.35 -9.31
CA VAL A 521 -13.89 -19.26 -8.72
C VAL A 521 -13.91 -18.15 -7.69
N LYS A 522 -14.82 -17.19 -7.84
CA LYS A 522 -15.03 -16.08 -6.92
C LYS A 522 -16.04 -16.47 -5.85
N ILE A 523 -15.69 -16.29 -4.58
CA ILE A 523 -16.61 -16.48 -3.45
C ILE A 523 -17.06 -15.11 -2.94
N GLY A 524 -18.36 -14.89 -2.83
CA GLY A 524 -18.90 -13.57 -2.52
C GLY A 524 -20.42 -13.49 -2.47
N PHE A 525 -20.96 -12.29 -2.66
CA PHE A 525 -22.38 -12.01 -2.55
C PHE A 525 -22.91 -11.35 -3.83
N GLU A 526 -23.96 -11.92 -4.40
CA GLU A 526 -24.66 -11.35 -5.55
C GLU A 526 -25.76 -10.40 -5.07
N LEU A 527 -25.54 -9.10 -5.21
CA LEU A 527 -26.54 -8.08 -4.85
C LEU A 527 -27.58 -7.90 -5.96
N SER A 528 -27.15 -8.06 -7.21
CA SER A 528 -27.99 -8.09 -8.41
C SER A 528 -27.24 -8.82 -9.53
N ALA A 529 -27.91 -9.07 -10.65
CA ALA A 529 -27.31 -9.71 -11.83
C ALA A 529 -26.04 -9.01 -12.37
N THR A 530 -25.83 -7.73 -12.01
CA THR A 530 -24.68 -6.92 -12.46
C THR A 530 -23.76 -6.47 -11.32
N ARG A 531 -24.08 -6.79 -10.07
CA ARG A 531 -23.33 -6.32 -8.90
C ARG A 531 -22.92 -7.46 -7.99
N TRP A 532 -21.61 -7.66 -7.87
CA TRP A 532 -21.00 -8.75 -7.11
C TRP A 532 -20.01 -8.20 -6.08
N VAL A 533 -20.25 -8.48 -4.80
CA VAL A 533 -19.28 -8.16 -3.74
C VAL A 533 -18.41 -9.38 -3.50
N ASN A 534 -17.14 -9.29 -3.90
CA ASN A 534 -16.18 -10.38 -3.76
C ASN A 534 -15.60 -10.46 -2.34
N VAL A 535 -15.35 -11.66 -1.84
CA VAL A 535 -14.67 -11.90 -0.55
C VAL A 535 -13.27 -12.47 -0.79
N PHE A 536 -13.16 -13.54 -1.58
CA PHE A 536 -11.87 -14.12 -1.99
C PHE A 536 -11.98 -14.91 -3.30
N ASP A 537 -10.84 -15.15 -3.94
CA ASP A 537 -10.74 -15.90 -5.19
C ASP A 537 -10.08 -17.26 -4.96
N VAL A 538 -10.56 -18.31 -5.62
CA VAL A 538 -10.07 -19.69 -5.50
C VAL A 538 -9.55 -20.17 -6.84
N CYS A 539 -8.31 -20.67 -6.89
CA CYS A 539 -7.77 -21.39 -8.03
C CYS A 539 -8.09 -22.89 -7.89
N TYR A 540 -9.08 -23.38 -8.63
CA TYR A 540 -9.70 -24.69 -8.44
C TYR A 540 -9.52 -25.61 -9.64
N ASP A 541 -8.98 -26.81 -9.39
CA ASP A 541 -8.95 -27.94 -10.31
C ASP A 541 -10.18 -28.82 -10.07
N GLU A 542 -11.16 -28.70 -10.95
CA GLU A 542 -12.41 -29.45 -10.88
C GLU A 542 -12.21 -30.96 -11.12
N LYS A 543 -11.18 -31.37 -11.87
CA LYS A 543 -10.94 -32.80 -12.14
C LYS A 543 -10.37 -33.49 -10.91
N LEU A 544 -9.48 -32.81 -10.20
CA LEU A 544 -8.81 -33.34 -9.02
C LEU A 544 -9.54 -33.04 -7.71
N TYR A 545 -10.57 -32.21 -7.72
CA TYR A 545 -11.18 -31.67 -6.49
C TYR A 545 -10.12 -31.02 -5.59
N HIS A 546 -9.25 -30.22 -6.22
CA HIS A 546 -8.07 -29.63 -5.59
C HIS A 546 -8.08 -28.12 -5.71
N THR A 547 -7.88 -27.44 -4.59
CA THR A 547 -7.63 -26.00 -4.56
C THR A 547 -6.13 -25.75 -4.47
N HIS A 548 -5.55 -25.17 -5.52
CA HIS A 548 -4.14 -24.80 -5.55
C HIS A 548 -3.85 -23.67 -4.57
N TYR A 549 -4.68 -22.63 -4.62
CA TYR A 549 -4.59 -21.48 -3.71
C TYR A 549 -5.90 -20.71 -3.61
N VAL A 550 -5.99 -19.89 -2.57
CA VAL A 550 -6.98 -18.86 -2.33
C VAL A 550 -6.26 -17.52 -2.20
N ARG A 551 -6.73 -16.52 -2.95
CA ARG A 551 -6.23 -15.14 -2.93
C ARG A 551 -7.23 -14.25 -2.18
N HIS A 552 -6.75 -13.56 -1.16
CA HIS A 552 -7.50 -12.57 -0.38
C HIS A 552 -6.59 -11.42 0.06
N HIS A 553 -7.18 -10.37 0.64
CA HIS A 553 -6.45 -9.21 1.14
C HIS A 553 -6.56 -9.11 2.67
N MET A 554 -5.49 -8.68 3.31
CA MET A 554 -5.46 -8.39 4.74
C MET A 554 -4.90 -7.00 4.98
N HIS A 555 -5.46 -6.29 5.95
CA HIS A 555 -4.99 -5.01 6.44
C HIS A 555 -5.09 -4.94 7.96
N ARG A 556 -4.78 -3.78 8.54
CA ARG A 556 -4.72 -3.59 10.00
C ARG A 556 -5.96 -4.10 10.77
N ALA A 557 -7.15 -3.96 10.20
CA ALA A 557 -8.38 -4.37 10.88
C ALA A 557 -8.53 -5.89 11.02
N ASN A 558 -7.82 -6.69 10.23
CA ASN A 558 -7.84 -8.16 10.36
C ASN A 558 -7.26 -8.62 11.70
N GLY A 559 -6.41 -7.82 12.36
CA GLY A 559 -5.98 -8.10 13.75
C GLY A 559 -7.11 -7.97 14.78
N GLY A 560 -8.16 -7.22 14.44
CA GLY A 560 -9.35 -6.98 15.27
C GLY A 560 -10.61 -7.69 14.78
N TYR A 561 -10.51 -8.75 13.97
CA TYR A 561 -11.65 -9.43 13.36
C TYR A 561 -12.80 -9.75 14.35
N GLN A 562 -14.02 -9.86 13.82
CA GLN A 562 -15.22 -10.08 14.63
C GLN A 562 -15.22 -11.50 15.23
N SER A 563 -15.40 -11.60 16.55
CA SER A 563 -15.47 -12.88 17.25
C SER A 563 -16.91 -13.24 17.63
N GLY A 564 -17.20 -14.54 17.79
CA GLY A 564 -18.48 -15.01 18.34
C GLY A 564 -19.62 -15.15 17.33
N ASN A 565 -19.40 -14.86 16.04
CA ASN A 565 -20.41 -15.10 15.01
C ASN A 565 -20.71 -16.62 14.85
N PRO A 566 -21.96 -17.05 14.61
CA PRO A 566 -22.30 -18.45 14.39
C PRO A 566 -21.59 -19.02 13.16
N ARG A 567 -21.17 -20.27 13.24
CA ARG A 567 -20.50 -20.98 12.14
C ARG A 567 -21.55 -21.71 11.30
N PRO A 568 -21.59 -21.51 9.98
CA PRO A 568 -22.49 -22.27 9.11
C PRO A 568 -22.00 -23.71 8.92
N GLY A 569 -22.83 -24.53 8.29
CA GLY A 569 -22.39 -25.82 7.75
C GLY A 569 -21.44 -25.63 6.55
N TRP A 570 -20.77 -26.70 6.12
CA TRP A 570 -19.92 -26.67 4.94
C TRP A 570 -20.74 -26.79 3.64
N TYR A 571 -20.36 -26.02 2.62
CA TYR A 571 -21.05 -25.98 1.32
C TYR A 571 -20.16 -26.55 0.21
N GLN A 572 -20.65 -27.56 -0.50
CA GLN A 572 -19.94 -28.12 -1.67
C GLN A 572 -20.36 -27.47 -3.01
N GLY A 573 -21.61 -26.99 -3.10
CA GLY A 573 -22.18 -26.48 -4.35
C GLY A 573 -22.15 -27.50 -5.49
N ALA A 574 -22.07 -27.01 -6.73
CA ALA A 574 -21.99 -27.83 -7.94
C ALA A 574 -20.56 -28.30 -8.29
N TYR A 575 -19.57 -28.03 -7.44
CA TYR A 575 -18.14 -28.22 -7.75
C TYR A 575 -17.61 -29.64 -7.48
N TYR A 576 -18.46 -30.52 -6.94
CA TYR A 576 -18.12 -31.90 -6.55
C TYR A 576 -19.18 -32.86 -7.08
N THR A 577 -18.95 -33.43 -8.26
CA THR A 577 -19.89 -34.31 -8.95
C THR A 577 -19.68 -35.79 -8.60
N GLY A 578 -20.77 -36.51 -8.31
CA GLY A 578 -20.72 -37.94 -8.01
C GLY A 578 -20.05 -38.30 -6.68
N VAL A 579 -19.82 -37.32 -5.80
CA VAL A 579 -19.28 -37.54 -4.45
C VAL A 579 -19.93 -36.59 -3.46
N ASN A 580 -20.21 -37.08 -2.25
CA ASN A 580 -20.47 -36.21 -1.11
C ASN A 580 -19.12 -35.93 -0.45
N ILE A 581 -18.53 -34.77 -0.77
CA ILE A 581 -17.17 -34.43 -0.32
C ILE A 581 -17.07 -34.42 1.21
N ASN A 582 -18.14 -34.04 1.91
CA ASN A 582 -18.18 -33.99 3.37
C ASN A 582 -18.04 -35.38 4.01
N THR A 583 -18.61 -36.41 3.39
CA THR A 583 -18.52 -37.80 3.89
C THR A 583 -17.09 -38.33 3.88
N LEU A 584 -16.26 -37.87 2.93
CA LEU A 584 -14.85 -38.30 2.83
C LEU A 584 -14.02 -37.91 4.07
N TYR A 585 -14.42 -36.85 4.77
CA TYR A 585 -13.75 -36.38 5.98
C TYR A 585 -14.19 -37.13 7.25
N SER A 586 -15.13 -38.08 7.17
CA SER A 586 -15.47 -38.91 8.33
C SER A 586 -14.34 -39.88 8.65
N VAL A 587 -14.06 -40.10 9.94
CA VAL A 587 -13.01 -41.03 10.41
C VAL A 587 -13.16 -42.42 9.79
N ASN A 588 -14.39 -42.96 9.74
CA ASN A 588 -14.66 -44.26 9.16
C ASN A 588 -14.32 -44.29 7.67
N ARG A 589 -14.74 -43.27 6.91
CA ARG A 589 -14.45 -43.22 5.47
C ARG A 589 -12.96 -43.05 5.19
N GLN A 590 -12.26 -42.27 6.00
CA GLN A 590 -10.80 -42.15 5.92
C GLN A 590 -10.11 -43.49 6.15
N ARG A 591 -10.52 -44.25 7.18
CA ARG A 591 -9.98 -45.59 7.45
C ARG A 591 -10.22 -46.57 6.32
N GLU A 592 -11.44 -46.63 5.79
CA GLU A 592 -11.78 -47.46 4.62
C GLU A 592 -10.88 -47.13 3.43
N THR A 593 -10.75 -45.85 3.12
CA THR A 593 -9.99 -45.37 1.96
C THR A 593 -8.48 -45.62 2.14
N MET A 594 -7.94 -45.35 3.33
CA MET A 594 -6.53 -45.61 3.63
C MET A 594 -6.22 -47.10 3.68
N ALA A 595 -7.14 -47.95 4.16
CA ALA A 595 -6.95 -49.39 4.15
C ALA A 595 -6.85 -49.93 2.72
N GLN A 596 -7.62 -49.38 1.78
CA GLN A 596 -7.51 -49.71 0.36
C GLN A 596 -6.17 -49.24 -0.24
N ILE A 597 -5.76 -47.99 0.02
CA ILE A 597 -4.52 -47.42 -0.51
C ILE A 597 -3.28 -48.17 0.02
N LEU A 598 -3.27 -48.49 1.31
CA LEU A 598 -2.14 -49.09 2.02
C LEU A 598 -2.21 -50.62 2.09
N ASN A 599 -3.26 -51.21 1.52
CA ASN A 599 -3.54 -52.65 1.57
C ASN A 599 -3.45 -53.23 3.00
N SER A 600 -3.92 -52.48 4.01
CA SER A 600 -3.82 -52.85 5.42
C SER A 600 -4.79 -52.05 6.31
N GLN A 601 -5.78 -52.74 6.88
CA GLN A 601 -6.73 -52.12 7.82
C GLN A 601 -6.05 -51.72 9.13
N SER A 602 -5.16 -52.56 9.67
CA SER A 602 -4.46 -52.24 10.92
C SER A 602 -3.59 -50.99 10.79
N ARG A 603 -2.95 -50.80 9.64
CA ARG A 603 -2.17 -49.58 9.36
C ARG A 603 -3.08 -48.35 9.23
N ALA A 604 -4.23 -48.48 8.59
CA ALA A 604 -5.21 -47.40 8.50
C ALA A 604 -5.75 -46.99 9.88
N ASP A 605 -6.02 -47.95 10.77
CA ASP A 605 -6.50 -47.70 12.13
C ASP A 605 -5.45 -47.06 13.03
N GLU A 606 -4.16 -47.33 12.79
CA GLU A 606 -3.03 -46.67 13.46
C GLU A 606 -2.89 -45.20 13.06
N LEU A 607 -2.98 -44.93 11.76
CA LEU A 607 -2.83 -43.60 11.16
C LEU A 607 -4.06 -42.71 11.38
N VAL A 608 -5.27 -43.28 11.34
CA VAL A 608 -6.53 -42.56 11.57
C VAL A 608 -7.21 -43.15 12.78
N GLN A 609 -7.27 -42.39 13.87
CA GLN A 609 -7.74 -42.87 15.16
C GLN A 609 -9.15 -42.37 15.43
N ASN A 610 -9.32 -41.23 16.11
CA ASN A 610 -10.63 -40.73 16.45
C ASN A 610 -10.62 -39.21 16.63
N THR A 611 -11.82 -38.64 16.79
CA THR A 611 -11.99 -37.20 16.97
C THR A 611 -11.49 -36.71 18.33
N SER A 612 -11.49 -37.57 19.35
CA SER A 612 -11.13 -37.19 20.73
C SER A 612 -9.64 -36.95 20.91
N ASN A 613 -8.78 -37.66 20.16
CA ASN A 613 -7.33 -37.47 20.20
C ASN A 613 -6.77 -36.64 19.04
N GLY A 614 -7.62 -36.19 18.11
CA GLY A 614 -7.22 -35.29 17.03
C GLY A 614 -6.39 -35.95 15.92
N ILE A 615 -6.33 -37.28 15.85
CA ILE A 615 -5.56 -38.00 14.82
C ILE A 615 -6.51 -38.45 13.71
N PHE A 616 -6.88 -37.50 12.86
CA PHE A 616 -7.68 -37.68 11.64
C PHE A 616 -7.50 -36.45 10.74
N MET A 617 -7.84 -36.54 9.45
CA MET A 617 -7.84 -35.37 8.58
C MET A 617 -9.16 -34.60 8.71
N ALA A 618 -9.08 -33.36 9.18
CA ALA A 618 -10.19 -32.41 9.21
C ALA A 618 -10.29 -31.63 7.90
N ARG A 619 -11.39 -30.88 7.78
CA ARG A 619 -11.61 -29.87 6.74
C ARG A 619 -10.77 -28.64 7.08
N GLY A 620 -9.49 -28.70 6.72
CA GLY A 620 -8.54 -27.62 6.94
C GLY A 620 -8.85 -26.46 6.02
N HIS A 621 -9.14 -25.28 6.60
CA HIS A 621 -9.33 -24.07 5.81
C HIS A 621 -8.02 -23.72 5.08
N ILE A 622 -8.12 -23.28 3.83
CA ILE A 622 -6.96 -22.77 3.08
C ILE A 622 -6.76 -21.29 3.43
N ALA A 623 -7.78 -20.45 3.25
CA ALA A 623 -7.87 -19.14 3.88
C ALA A 623 -8.66 -19.26 5.19
N ALA A 624 -8.01 -18.86 6.30
CA ALA A 624 -8.57 -19.02 7.63
C ALA A 624 -9.85 -18.20 7.80
N ARG A 625 -10.82 -18.73 8.55
CA ARG A 625 -12.02 -17.96 8.92
C ARG A 625 -11.67 -16.60 9.53
N ALA A 626 -10.73 -16.57 10.46
CA ALA A 626 -10.34 -15.36 11.19
C ALA A 626 -9.54 -14.36 10.35
N ASP A 627 -9.15 -14.72 9.12
CA ASP A 627 -8.51 -13.77 8.20
C ASP A 627 -9.51 -12.80 7.58
N PHE A 628 -10.81 -12.93 7.90
CA PHE A 628 -11.89 -12.07 7.42
C PHE A 628 -12.56 -11.32 8.57
N ILE A 629 -12.91 -10.06 8.33
CA ILE A 629 -13.26 -9.11 9.39
C ILE A 629 -14.67 -9.34 9.91
N PHE A 630 -15.68 -9.29 9.03
CA PHE A 630 -17.09 -9.40 9.42
C PHE A 630 -17.57 -10.84 9.47
N GLY A 631 -18.56 -11.11 10.33
CA GLY A 631 -19.20 -12.43 10.43
C GLY A 631 -19.74 -12.96 9.10
N THR A 632 -20.23 -12.08 8.22
CA THR A 632 -20.68 -12.43 6.86
C THR A 632 -19.53 -12.91 5.97
N GLU A 633 -18.40 -12.20 5.96
CA GLU A 633 -17.19 -12.62 5.24
C GLU A 633 -16.62 -13.93 5.81
N GLN A 634 -16.58 -14.07 7.14
CA GLN A 634 -16.15 -15.29 7.81
C GLN A 634 -17.01 -16.49 7.44
N ASN A 635 -18.33 -16.32 7.33
CA ASN A 635 -19.23 -17.40 6.94
C ASN A 635 -19.01 -17.83 5.49
N ALA A 636 -18.54 -16.94 4.63
CA ALA A 636 -18.17 -17.25 3.25
C ALA A 636 -16.94 -18.17 3.14
N THR A 637 -16.19 -18.40 4.22
CA THR A 637 -15.01 -19.30 4.18
C THR A 637 -15.35 -20.79 4.23
N PHE A 638 -16.60 -21.15 4.53
CA PHE A 638 -17.06 -22.55 4.71
C PHE A 638 -17.44 -23.27 3.40
N TRP A 639 -16.91 -22.82 2.27
CA TRP A 639 -16.99 -23.58 1.02
C TRP A 639 -15.91 -24.66 1.01
N PHE A 640 -16.24 -25.86 0.52
CA PHE A 640 -15.22 -26.90 0.30
C PHE A 640 -14.16 -26.46 -0.72
N LEU A 641 -14.47 -25.50 -1.60
CA LEU A 641 -13.48 -24.82 -2.44
C LEU A 641 -12.36 -24.13 -1.65
N ASN A 642 -12.59 -23.79 -0.37
CA ASN A 642 -11.60 -23.22 0.55
C ASN A 642 -11.13 -24.27 1.59
N ALA A 643 -11.25 -25.56 1.29
CA ALA A 643 -10.82 -26.64 2.18
C ALA A 643 -9.91 -27.64 1.48
N ALA A 644 -9.02 -28.24 2.26
CA ALA A 644 -8.28 -29.43 1.87
C ALA A 644 -8.13 -30.37 3.08
N PRO A 645 -7.76 -31.65 2.87
CA PRO A 645 -7.50 -32.59 3.95
C PRO A 645 -6.31 -32.19 4.82
N GLN A 646 -6.54 -31.92 6.10
CA GLN A 646 -5.49 -31.47 7.01
C GLN A 646 -5.52 -32.27 8.31
N TRP A 647 -4.38 -32.82 8.75
CA TRP A 647 -4.31 -33.51 10.03
C TRP A 647 -4.72 -32.59 11.18
N GLN A 648 -5.66 -33.02 12.02
CA GLN A 648 -6.31 -32.14 13.00
C GLN A 648 -5.36 -31.64 14.10
N ASN A 649 -4.38 -32.44 14.50
CA ASN A 649 -3.28 -32.04 15.39
C ASN A 649 -2.29 -31.04 14.76
N PHE A 650 -2.28 -30.89 13.44
CA PHE A 650 -1.58 -29.81 12.74
C PHE A 650 -2.49 -28.58 12.57
N ASN A 651 -3.69 -28.80 12.03
CA ASN A 651 -4.71 -27.77 11.77
C ASN A 651 -5.03 -26.94 13.03
N GLY A 652 -5.41 -27.59 14.12
CA GLY A 652 -5.88 -26.93 15.34
C GLY A 652 -4.79 -26.50 16.31
N VAL A 653 -3.51 -26.63 15.93
CA VAL A 653 -2.38 -26.32 16.80
C VAL A 653 -1.37 -25.43 16.07
N ASN A 654 -0.38 -25.99 15.37
CA ASN A 654 0.72 -25.20 14.82
C ASN A 654 0.27 -24.36 13.62
N TRP A 655 -0.66 -24.85 12.79
CA TRP A 655 -1.19 -24.08 11.67
C TRP A 655 -2.07 -22.91 12.14
N GLU A 656 -2.94 -23.13 13.13
CA GLU A 656 -3.73 -22.06 13.74
C GLU A 656 -2.83 -20.95 14.31
N ARG A 657 -1.70 -21.32 14.95
CA ARG A 657 -0.71 -20.34 15.41
C ARG A 657 -0.10 -19.57 14.25
N VAL A 658 0.32 -20.22 13.17
CA VAL A 658 0.80 -19.54 11.95
C VAL A 658 -0.21 -18.49 11.48
N GLU A 659 -1.49 -18.87 11.39
CA GLU A 659 -2.55 -17.96 10.97
C GLU A 659 -2.75 -16.81 11.97
N SER A 660 -2.62 -17.07 13.28
CA SER A 660 -2.71 -16.05 14.34
C SER A 660 -1.55 -15.06 14.29
N SER A 661 -0.30 -15.51 14.18
CA SER A 661 0.86 -14.62 14.11
C SER A 661 0.81 -13.72 12.88
N VAL A 662 0.24 -14.19 11.77
CA VAL A 662 -0.01 -13.35 10.57
C VAL A 662 -1.01 -12.24 10.87
N ARG A 663 -2.10 -12.54 11.60
CA ARG A 663 -3.08 -11.53 12.02
C ARG A 663 -2.49 -10.51 12.99
N ASP A 664 -1.67 -10.96 13.95
CA ASP A 664 -0.97 -10.07 14.87
C ASP A 664 0.06 -9.20 14.13
N PHE A 665 0.78 -9.78 13.18
CA PHE A 665 1.74 -9.07 12.34
C PHE A 665 1.08 -7.93 11.56
N VAL A 666 -0.04 -8.19 10.89
CA VAL A 666 -0.75 -7.17 10.11
C VAL A 666 -1.51 -6.20 11.02
N GLY A 667 -2.09 -6.66 12.13
CA GLY A 667 -2.85 -5.83 13.08
C GLY A 667 -2.02 -4.74 13.76
N GLN A 668 -0.72 -4.97 13.93
CA GLN A 668 0.19 -3.99 14.52
C GLN A 668 0.73 -2.96 13.50
N ARG A 669 0.30 -3.03 12.23
CA ARG A 669 0.92 -2.29 11.13
C ARG A 669 -0.13 -1.64 10.24
N ASP A 670 0.18 -0.43 9.77
CA ASP A 670 -0.57 0.21 8.69
C ASP A 670 -0.06 -0.32 7.34
N LEU A 671 -0.47 -1.54 7.03
CA LEU A 671 -0.01 -2.32 5.89
C LEU A 671 -1.20 -3.03 5.23
N GLU A 672 -1.22 -3.05 3.90
CA GLU A 672 -2.12 -3.88 3.09
C GLU A 672 -1.32 -5.01 2.46
N LEU A 673 -1.81 -6.24 2.60
CA LEU A 673 -1.18 -7.47 2.12
C LEU A 673 -2.10 -8.16 1.14
N THR A 674 -1.58 -8.53 -0.02
CA THR A 674 -2.17 -9.59 -0.84
C THR A 674 -1.68 -10.93 -0.32
N VAL A 675 -2.60 -11.81 0.03
CA VAL A 675 -2.30 -13.09 0.68
C VAL A 675 -2.72 -14.24 -0.21
N TYR A 676 -1.77 -15.13 -0.48
CA TYR A 676 -1.99 -16.38 -1.21
C TYR A 676 -1.83 -17.54 -0.23
N SER A 677 -2.94 -18.11 0.21
CA SER A 677 -2.93 -19.35 0.99
C SER A 677 -3.14 -20.52 0.04
N GLY A 678 -2.42 -21.62 0.18
CA GLY A 678 -2.59 -22.73 -0.75
C GLY A 678 -2.06 -24.06 -0.25
N THR A 679 -2.12 -25.04 -1.15
CA THR A 679 -1.67 -26.40 -0.88
C THR A 679 -0.75 -26.91 -1.98
N TYR A 680 0.18 -27.79 -1.65
CA TYR A 680 1.13 -28.36 -2.60
C TYR A 680 1.41 -29.84 -2.34
N GLY A 681 1.62 -30.59 -3.43
CA GLY A 681 1.96 -32.01 -3.42
C GLY A 681 0.85 -32.92 -2.90
N VAL A 682 1.11 -34.23 -2.85
CA VAL A 682 0.22 -35.23 -2.22
C VAL A 682 1.04 -36.01 -1.19
N GLN A 683 0.61 -35.99 0.08
CA GLN A 683 1.35 -36.63 1.15
C GLN A 683 1.36 -38.14 0.97
N LYS A 684 2.42 -38.78 1.48
CA LYS A 684 2.59 -40.23 1.41
C LYS A 684 2.64 -40.85 2.79
N GLN A 685 2.10 -42.06 2.90
CA GLN A 685 2.22 -42.90 4.08
C GLN A 685 2.78 -44.26 3.69
N ALA A 686 3.63 -44.82 4.57
CA ALA A 686 4.15 -46.16 4.40
C ALA A 686 3.02 -47.19 4.55
N ASP A 687 2.93 -48.10 3.59
CA ASP A 687 2.07 -49.28 3.65
C ASP A 687 2.66 -50.34 4.60
N GLY A 688 1.98 -51.48 4.74
CA GLY A 688 2.40 -52.55 5.65
C GLY A 688 3.78 -53.15 5.34
N ASN A 689 4.34 -52.90 4.14
CA ASN A 689 5.65 -53.37 3.71
C ASN A 689 6.73 -52.28 3.77
N GLY A 690 6.35 -51.04 4.14
CA GLY A 690 7.26 -49.89 4.18
C GLY A 690 7.29 -49.07 2.88
N ASP A 691 6.49 -49.41 1.86
CA ASP A 691 6.43 -48.64 0.62
C ASP A 691 5.51 -47.42 0.78
N TYR A 692 5.95 -46.25 0.32
CA TYR A 692 5.18 -45.01 0.47
C TYR A 692 4.12 -44.86 -0.63
N ARG A 693 2.85 -44.72 -0.22
CA ARG A 693 1.69 -44.52 -1.10
C ARG A 693 1.08 -43.12 -0.90
N GLU A 694 0.68 -42.48 -1.99
CA GLU A 694 -0.01 -41.20 -1.97
C GLU A 694 -1.42 -41.34 -1.38
N ILE A 695 -1.80 -40.37 -0.53
CA ILE A 695 -3.08 -40.38 0.14
C ILE A 695 -4.09 -39.47 -0.58
N TRP A 696 -5.20 -40.09 -0.99
CA TRP A 696 -6.33 -39.44 -1.65
C TRP A 696 -7.60 -39.77 -0.86
N LEU A 697 -8.45 -38.77 -0.63
CA LEU A 697 -9.70 -38.99 0.11
C LEU A 697 -10.79 -39.59 -0.77
N ASP A 698 -10.70 -39.37 -2.08
CA ASP A 698 -11.58 -39.97 -3.07
C ASP A 698 -10.79 -40.90 -4.00
N PHE A 699 -10.71 -42.16 -3.58
CA PHE A 699 -9.89 -43.18 -4.22
C PHE A 699 -10.75 -44.38 -4.65
N ASP A 700 -10.53 -44.85 -5.87
CA ASP A 700 -11.06 -46.13 -6.35
C ASP A 700 -10.00 -46.82 -7.23
N PRO A 701 -9.40 -47.93 -6.78
CA PRO A 701 -8.36 -48.62 -7.55
C PRO A 701 -8.93 -49.35 -8.78
N THR A 702 -10.23 -49.66 -8.81
CA THR A 702 -10.89 -50.38 -9.90
C THR A 702 -11.13 -49.45 -11.09
N GLU A 703 -11.57 -48.22 -10.80
CA GLU A 703 -11.82 -47.18 -11.80
C GLU A 703 -10.59 -46.31 -12.08
N GLY A 704 -9.51 -46.49 -11.30
CA GLY A 704 -8.32 -45.63 -11.35
C GLY A 704 -8.56 -44.20 -10.82
N ARG A 705 -9.65 -43.99 -10.07
CA ARG A 705 -10.09 -42.67 -9.59
C ARG A 705 -9.20 -42.19 -8.46
N ARG A 706 -8.67 -40.96 -8.60
CA ARG A 706 -7.84 -40.26 -7.61
C ARG A 706 -8.20 -38.77 -7.58
N ARG A 707 -9.00 -38.37 -6.60
CA ARG A 707 -9.44 -36.97 -6.39
C ARG A 707 -9.37 -36.62 -4.90
N ALA A 708 -9.51 -35.34 -4.57
CA ALA A 708 -9.36 -34.78 -3.22
C ALA A 708 -8.01 -35.21 -2.58
N PRO A 709 -6.87 -34.77 -3.14
CA PRO A 709 -5.55 -35.10 -2.61
C PRO A 709 -5.41 -34.62 -1.17
N ALA A 710 -4.82 -35.44 -0.31
CA ALA A 710 -4.32 -34.96 0.98
C ALA A 710 -2.98 -34.26 0.74
N PRO A 711 -2.88 -32.92 0.86
CA PRO A 711 -1.68 -32.20 0.43
C PRO A 711 -0.47 -32.51 1.29
N MET A 712 0.73 -32.40 0.70
CA MET A 712 2.00 -32.45 1.46
C MET A 712 2.17 -31.21 2.32
N LEU A 713 1.91 -30.04 1.74
CA LEU A 713 2.15 -28.75 2.35
C LEU A 713 0.89 -27.90 2.34
N TYR A 714 0.71 -27.16 3.42
CA TYR A 714 -0.07 -25.93 3.43
C TYR A 714 0.89 -24.76 3.41
N TYR A 715 0.54 -23.67 2.72
CA TYR A 715 1.38 -22.48 2.71
C TYR A 715 0.55 -21.20 2.76
N LYS A 716 1.19 -20.12 3.21
CA LYS A 716 0.67 -18.75 3.15
C LYS A 716 1.77 -17.80 2.69
N ILE A 717 1.58 -17.17 1.53
CA ILE A 717 2.48 -16.13 1.03
C ILE A 717 1.86 -14.78 1.37
N LEU A 718 2.60 -13.95 2.11
CA LEU A 718 2.24 -12.56 2.39
C LEU A 718 3.00 -11.66 1.42
N HIS A 719 2.29 -10.82 0.67
CA HIS A 719 2.90 -9.89 -0.28
C HIS A 719 2.45 -8.45 -0.01
N ASP A 720 3.40 -7.62 0.43
CA ASP A 720 3.29 -6.15 0.46
C ASP A 720 3.65 -5.63 -0.93
N GLU A 721 2.63 -5.46 -1.77
CA GLU A 721 2.77 -4.96 -3.15
C GLU A 721 3.41 -3.57 -3.20
N ALA A 722 3.11 -2.71 -2.21
CA ALA A 722 3.60 -1.34 -2.17
C ALA A 722 5.12 -1.27 -1.96
N ARG A 723 5.67 -2.17 -1.14
CA ARG A 723 7.12 -2.25 -0.89
C ARG A 723 7.82 -3.34 -1.71
N ASN A 724 7.07 -4.07 -2.53
CA ASN A 724 7.50 -5.31 -3.20
C ASN A 724 8.28 -6.24 -2.24
N ALA A 725 7.68 -6.48 -1.07
CA ALA A 725 8.25 -7.30 -0.01
C ALA A 725 7.33 -8.49 0.30
N GLY A 726 7.89 -9.63 0.62
CA GLY A 726 7.08 -10.82 0.86
C GLY A 726 7.78 -11.90 1.65
N ILE A 727 6.99 -12.84 2.17
CA ILE A 727 7.46 -14.02 2.90
C ILE A 727 6.49 -15.18 2.65
N ALA A 728 7.02 -16.38 2.49
CA ALA A 728 6.23 -17.60 2.43
C ALA A 728 6.33 -18.35 3.77
N LEU A 729 5.19 -18.68 4.37
CA LEU A 729 5.08 -19.54 5.55
C LEU A 729 4.58 -20.90 5.10
N VAL A 730 5.20 -21.98 5.56
CA VAL A 730 4.93 -23.32 5.06
C VAL A 730 4.76 -24.28 6.22
N GLY A 731 3.72 -25.11 6.16
CA GLY A 731 3.42 -26.14 7.13
C GLY A 731 3.36 -27.52 6.47
N VAL A 732 3.97 -28.51 7.13
CA VAL A 732 4.04 -29.90 6.68
C VAL A 732 2.82 -30.65 7.20
N ASN A 733 1.94 -31.01 6.28
CA ASN A 733 0.70 -31.74 6.58
C ASN A 733 0.95 -33.25 6.62
N ASN A 734 1.95 -33.69 7.39
CA ASN A 734 2.19 -35.09 7.67
C ASN A 734 2.82 -35.27 9.05
N VAL A 735 1.99 -35.70 10.00
CA VAL A 735 2.36 -35.87 11.42
C VAL A 735 2.87 -37.27 11.77
N HIS A 736 2.92 -38.17 10.76
CA HIS A 736 3.26 -39.58 10.95
C HIS A 736 4.65 -39.96 10.45
N VAL A 737 5.37 -39.02 9.84
CA VAL A 737 6.69 -39.26 9.25
C VAL A 737 7.82 -38.74 10.15
N PRO A 738 8.98 -39.42 10.16
CA PRO A 738 10.12 -38.97 10.95
C PRO A 738 10.70 -37.66 10.41
N LEU A 739 11.34 -36.89 11.29
CA LEU A 739 11.97 -35.61 10.96
C LEU A 739 12.94 -35.71 9.78
N GLU A 740 13.71 -36.80 9.67
CA GLU A 740 14.64 -36.99 8.56
C GLU A 740 13.95 -37.00 7.19
N LEU A 741 12.76 -37.60 7.11
CA LEU A 741 11.96 -37.60 5.88
C LEU A 741 11.39 -36.20 5.60
N ILE A 742 10.96 -35.49 6.64
CA ILE A 742 10.48 -34.10 6.53
C ILE A 742 11.57 -33.21 5.93
N LEU A 743 12.77 -33.24 6.51
CA LEU A 743 13.89 -32.41 6.05
C LEU A 743 14.32 -32.75 4.61
N ARG A 744 14.18 -34.01 4.19
CA ARG A 744 14.56 -34.46 2.86
C ARG A 744 13.52 -34.15 1.77
N GLU A 745 12.23 -34.32 2.07
CA GLU A 745 11.18 -34.33 1.05
C GLU A 745 10.13 -33.22 1.19
N TYR A 746 10.00 -32.60 2.38
CA TYR A 746 8.95 -31.63 2.66
C TYR A 746 9.47 -30.20 2.84
N VAL A 747 10.76 -30.01 3.12
CA VAL A 747 11.40 -28.69 3.15
C VAL A 747 11.90 -28.35 1.74
N VAL A 748 11.12 -27.56 1.01
CA VAL A 748 11.33 -27.32 -0.44
C VAL A 748 12.14 -26.05 -0.75
N CYS A 749 12.51 -25.30 0.27
CA CYS A 749 13.28 -24.07 0.19
C CYS A 749 14.07 -23.87 1.49
N LYS A 750 15.07 -22.99 1.44
CA LYS A 750 15.87 -22.65 2.63
C LYS A 750 14.96 -22.10 3.73
N ASP A 751 14.95 -22.76 4.89
CA ASP A 751 14.26 -22.29 6.07
C ASP A 751 14.95 -21.02 6.62
N ILE A 752 14.19 -19.92 6.64
CA ILE A 752 14.59 -18.63 7.20
C ILE A 752 13.82 -18.28 8.48
N GLY A 753 13.04 -19.22 9.04
CA GLY A 753 12.16 -18.97 10.18
C GLY A 753 12.86 -18.37 11.41
N ASP A 754 14.10 -18.77 11.71
CA ASP A 754 14.90 -18.20 12.81
C ASP A 754 15.27 -16.73 12.61
N GLN A 755 15.13 -16.19 11.40
CA GLN A 755 15.47 -14.81 11.06
C GLN A 755 14.25 -13.88 11.15
N VAL A 756 13.06 -14.40 11.47
CA VAL A 756 11.80 -13.68 11.41
C VAL A 756 11.24 -13.50 12.81
N GLU A 757 11.44 -12.32 13.38
CA GLU A 757 11.19 -12.02 14.80
C GLU A 757 9.73 -12.15 15.27
N TRP A 758 8.77 -12.10 14.35
CA TRP A 758 7.34 -12.18 14.67
C TRP A 758 6.78 -13.60 14.61
N ILE A 759 7.61 -14.60 14.31
CA ILE A 759 7.24 -16.02 14.34
C ILE A 759 7.32 -16.55 15.77
N ASP A 760 6.22 -17.12 16.28
CA ASP A 760 6.10 -17.58 17.68
C ASP A 760 5.54 -19.01 17.84
N TRP A 761 5.40 -19.76 16.74
CA TRP A 761 4.91 -21.15 16.75
C TRP A 761 6.04 -22.19 16.93
N GLU A 762 5.68 -23.43 17.26
CA GLU A 762 6.64 -24.52 17.50
C GLU A 762 7.13 -25.11 16.17
N ARG A 763 8.00 -24.36 15.48
CA ARG A 763 8.44 -24.63 14.10
C ARG A 763 8.84 -26.08 13.83
N THR A 764 9.60 -26.70 14.73
CA THR A 764 10.19 -28.03 14.49
C THR A 764 9.41 -29.20 15.10
N ASN A 765 8.21 -28.97 15.65
CA ASN A 765 7.45 -30.01 16.31
C ASN A 765 6.62 -30.84 15.32
N VAL A 766 7.12 -32.03 14.97
CA VAL A 766 6.52 -32.91 13.96
C VAL A 766 5.16 -33.49 14.38
N THR A 767 4.87 -33.63 15.68
CA THR A 767 3.63 -34.24 16.16
C THR A 767 2.43 -33.29 16.10
N ILE A 768 2.70 -31.99 15.95
CA ILE A 768 1.70 -30.94 15.73
C ILE A 768 1.91 -30.21 14.40
N GLY A 769 2.69 -30.82 13.50
CA GLY A 769 3.04 -30.31 12.17
C GLY A 769 4.27 -29.41 12.18
N TYR A 770 5.29 -29.79 11.40
CA TYR A 770 6.49 -29.01 11.19
C TYR A 770 6.19 -27.78 10.33
N CYS A 771 6.64 -26.59 10.74
CA CYS A 771 6.42 -25.33 10.02
C CYS A 771 7.74 -24.57 9.84
N TYR A 772 7.91 -23.94 8.68
CA TYR A 772 9.10 -23.17 8.33
C TYR A 772 8.73 -21.93 7.50
N ALA A 773 9.71 -21.06 7.25
CA ALA A 773 9.51 -19.87 6.42
C ALA A 773 10.53 -19.82 5.29
N CYS A 774 10.16 -19.21 4.16
CA CYS A 774 10.99 -19.11 2.98
C CYS A 774 10.90 -17.75 2.30
N GLU A 775 11.93 -17.44 1.51
CA GLU A 775 11.85 -16.39 0.49
C GLU A 775 10.82 -16.75 -0.58
N VAL A 776 9.97 -15.79 -0.94
CA VAL A 776 8.81 -16.03 -1.83
C VAL A 776 9.21 -16.58 -3.19
N ASN A 777 10.24 -16.00 -3.81
CA ASN A 777 10.66 -16.37 -5.16
C ASN A 777 11.27 -17.78 -5.21
N GLU A 778 11.95 -18.20 -4.14
CA GLU A 778 12.51 -19.54 -4.01
C GLU A 778 11.39 -20.57 -3.81
N PHE A 779 10.50 -20.30 -2.85
CA PHE A 779 9.35 -21.17 -2.58
C PHE A 779 8.44 -21.32 -3.79
N ASN A 780 8.02 -20.21 -4.41
CA ASN A 780 7.12 -20.23 -5.56
C ASN A 780 7.70 -21.07 -6.71
N ARG A 781 9.01 -20.95 -6.98
CA ARG A 781 9.71 -21.76 -7.98
C ARG A 781 9.72 -23.25 -7.60
N ALA A 782 9.98 -23.56 -6.34
CA ALA A 782 10.04 -24.93 -5.84
C ALA A 782 8.70 -25.67 -5.95
N ILE A 783 7.57 -24.94 -5.87
CA ILE A 783 6.23 -25.53 -5.99
C ILE A 783 5.63 -25.43 -7.41
N GLY A 784 6.44 -25.14 -8.43
CA GLY A 784 6.02 -25.12 -9.83
C GLY A 784 5.49 -23.77 -10.34
N THR A 785 5.72 -22.68 -9.62
CA THR A 785 5.31 -21.31 -9.97
C THR A 785 3.79 -21.12 -10.16
N PRO A 786 2.94 -21.54 -9.20
CA PRO A 786 1.50 -21.28 -9.25
C PRO A 786 1.13 -19.79 -9.18
N HIS A 787 2.07 -18.94 -8.77
CA HIS A 787 1.92 -17.48 -8.71
C HIS A 787 2.88 -16.78 -9.68
N PRO A 788 2.68 -16.85 -11.00
CA PRO A 788 3.61 -16.29 -12.00
C PRO A 788 3.82 -14.77 -11.87
N GLN A 789 2.86 -14.07 -11.28
CA GLN A 789 2.90 -12.64 -11.00
C GLN A 789 3.82 -12.26 -9.82
N LEU A 790 4.21 -13.22 -8.96
CA LEU A 790 5.04 -12.93 -7.80
C LEU A 790 6.53 -12.89 -8.16
N ASN A 791 7.13 -11.71 -8.04
CA ASN A 791 8.57 -11.49 -8.11
C ASN A 791 8.99 -10.45 -7.05
N VAL A 792 9.17 -10.93 -5.84
CA VAL A 792 9.40 -10.13 -4.65
C VAL A 792 10.84 -9.62 -4.61
N ALA A 793 11.05 -8.34 -4.30
CA ALA A 793 12.38 -7.72 -4.28
C ALA A 793 13.13 -7.92 -2.96
N LYS A 794 12.41 -8.15 -1.85
CA LYS A 794 13.01 -8.31 -0.51
C LYS A 794 12.10 -9.07 0.45
N LEU A 795 12.69 -9.62 1.52
CA LEU A 795 11.95 -10.28 2.59
C LEU A 795 10.98 -9.30 3.30
N LEU A 796 9.77 -9.77 3.60
CA LEU A 796 8.84 -9.07 4.47
C LEU A 796 9.28 -9.26 5.94
N THR A 797 10.09 -8.34 6.44
CA THR A 797 10.54 -8.33 7.83
C THR A 797 9.64 -7.48 8.72
N SER A 798 9.80 -7.63 10.04
CA SER A 798 9.32 -6.65 11.02
C SER A 798 9.94 -5.30 10.68
N GLY A 799 9.28 -4.48 9.87
CA GLY A 799 9.70 -3.11 9.59
C GLY A 799 10.09 -2.46 10.91
N GLY A 800 11.37 -2.11 11.06
CA GLY A 800 11.95 -1.84 12.36
C GLY A 800 11.14 -0.80 13.12
N ARG A 801 10.81 -1.09 14.38
CA ARG A 801 10.96 -0.04 15.39
C ARG A 801 12.38 0.48 15.17
N ARG A 802 12.54 1.71 14.69
CA ARG A 802 13.84 2.37 14.71
C ARG A 802 14.29 2.31 16.16
N THR A 803 15.23 1.41 16.43
CA THR A 803 16.07 1.47 17.62
C THR A 803 16.55 2.90 17.67
N THR A 804 16.23 3.60 18.75
CA THR A 804 16.80 4.89 19.08
C THR A 804 18.30 4.65 19.26
N ILE A 805 19.06 4.63 18.16
CA ILE A 805 20.50 4.70 18.23
C ILE A 805 20.76 6.14 18.64
N ALA A 806 20.97 6.32 19.94
CA ALA A 806 21.56 7.53 20.46
C ALA A 806 22.87 7.73 19.68
N PHE A 807 22.90 8.77 18.84
CA PHE A 807 24.11 9.24 18.19
C PHE A 807 25.05 9.79 19.27
N GLY A 808 25.77 8.89 19.94
CA GLY A 808 27.02 9.18 20.62
C GLY A 808 28.09 9.40 19.57
N LEU A 809 28.10 10.60 19.00
CA LEU A 809 29.20 11.32 18.35
C LEU A 809 30.39 10.49 17.85
N MET A 810 30.49 10.37 16.52
CA MET A 810 31.78 10.50 15.83
C MET A 810 32.38 11.88 16.16
N PHE A 811 33.26 11.92 17.15
CA PHE A 811 34.38 12.87 17.20
C PHE A 811 35.59 12.13 17.77
N VAL A 812 36.19 11.26 16.97
CA VAL A 812 37.56 10.77 17.18
C VAL A 812 38.28 10.85 15.85
N GLY A 813 38.74 12.05 15.53
CA GLY A 813 39.42 12.33 14.28
C GLY A 813 39.79 13.80 14.16
N LEU A 814 40.37 14.37 15.23
CA LEU A 814 41.15 15.62 15.29
C LEU A 814 41.47 15.88 16.77
N GLY A 815 42.70 15.58 17.18
CA GLY A 815 43.13 15.77 18.58
C GLY A 815 44.27 14.89 19.05
N LEU A 816 45.23 14.55 18.18
CA LEU A 816 46.51 13.98 18.59
C LEU A 816 47.57 15.08 18.46
N HIS A 817 47.51 16.10 19.33
CA HIS A 817 48.61 16.98 19.76
C HIS A 817 48.04 18.05 20.71
N ALA A 818 48.68 18.20 21.88
CA ALA A 818 48.24 18.93 23.09
C ALA A 818 47.08 18.19 23.81
N VAL A 819 47.20 17.67 25.04
CA VAL A 819 47.87 18.20 26.23
C VAL A 819 48.30 17.02 27.10
N LEU A 820 49.57 16.63 26.97
CA LEU A 820 50.36 16.05 28.05
C LEU A 820 50.85 17.26 28.85
N LEU A 821 50.08 17.73 29.84
CA LEU A 821 50.51 18.65 30.90
C LEU A 821 49.30 19.00 31.80
N PHE A 822 49.44 18.76 33.10
CA PHE A 822 48.46 19.00 34.18
C PHE A 822 47.26 18.03 34.13
N VAL A 823 47.10 17.01 34.97
CA VAL A 823 47.23 16.99 36.44
C VAL A 823 47.67 15.58 36.87
N ARG A 824 48.97 15.37 36.98
CA ARG A 824 49.56 14.47 37.99
C ARG A 824 50.06 15.37 39.11
N SER A 825 49.14 15.81 39.94
CA SER A 825 49.46 16.55 41.16
C SER A 825 48.39 16.27 42.20
N ALA A 826 48.43 15.06 42.76
CA ALA A 826 48.09 14.80 44.15
C ALA A 826 48.65 13.43 44.54
N LEU A 827 49.68 13.49 45.41
CA LEU A 827 50.04 12.48 46.40
C LEU A 827 50.95 11.32 45.97
N LEU A 828 52.26 11.62 45.96
CA LEU A 828 53.39 10.88 46.55
C LEU A 828 54.63 11.79 46.31
N GLN A 829 55.52 12.16 47.21
CA GLN A 829 55.65 12.10 48.66
C GLN A 829 56.91 12.95 48.94
N THR A 830 56.93 13.71 50.04
CA THR A 830 58.10 13.98 50.91
C THR A 830 59.54 13.83 50.35
N GLY A 831 60.33 14.90 50.49
CA GLY A 831 61.75 14.78 50.90
C GLY A 831 62.80 15.37 49.96
N ALA A 832 63.54 16.35 50.50
CA ALA A 832 64.78 17.00 50.03
C ALA A 832 64.63 18.11 48.97
#